data_AF-A0A427Y7M1-F1
#
_entry.id   AF-A0A427Y7M1-F1
#
_cell.length_a   1.000
_cell.length_b   1.000
_cell.length_c   1.000
_cell.angle_alpha   90.00
_cell.angle_beta   90.00
_cell.angle_gamma   90.00
#
_symmetry.space_group_name_H-M   'P 1'
#
loop_
_entity.id
_entity.type
_entity.pdbx_description
1 polymer ?
#
loop_
_entity_poly.entity_id
_entity_poly.type
_entity_poly.pdbx_seq_one_letter_code
_entity_poly.pdbx_strand_id
1 'polypeptide(L)'
;MNALRTLPILNRPSRPASPAPPGPTTQVTTSTATGHPSQPSGTADPRTRARSLSRQITDKVAGLQINHAPNGAGAVVTITPSQPVGAKKGTSPPGSRPTTPWAAAAPPPPAVAPSDGAAPQGGYMDVLGLRLNESVNKACFGVDFKAKKGFRNGAGWNVGESVVKELPYPPSDAYLIRAVLRTAVRSLSIYATRLESLLLPALTDASFGSPLNLTAHSPSAFPLNPVQHFAVSVAHAAWETCEVLEQTLETGKWPKFVSEALRPVMDKLDLVVGKVNQPILLGLKRDLVASISRTEGTSPPGGKVVGLASIPAPTGPNVPVSRENSMQPSSRLVKEVSGGGHPRSLAIPTCLQHFAARVDGARKALEFVAAPCADDGEGWITGVVVAVVWKGMCIISEKDLTAPGGRPPSPGSVSKALHNLSKEKDGHAPTASNHYGAAGLGGVTAKLTNGLSILPSRSASRPPSPPHSKLDGMTHALMSFEALVKRLANGLVQPPNSTPPSDPHATEHLAREALHEALEALTSFRLASAAMGGPHGPARILGSLRRVRDDIDDESEEALDDALEDLPAVVLFAVLHRQANAALSHIRITDEKLGLVELRLKSPAEVYGWSRAEFEKQVLSGFGAAEEWGRRVAVVLKGEVERVLGELGRVVAHEHEGNEGGKVSRETKEAGDWVKALGVAAEARAGIKVVGA
;
A
#
# COMPACT_ATOMS: atom_id res chain seq x y z
N MET A 1 -11.06 -14.13 1.83
CA MET A 1 -10.15 -13.83 2.97
C MET A 1 -8.92 -14.75 3.11
N ASN A 2 -8.72 -15.77 2.27
CA ASN A 2 -7.59 -16.70 2.44
C ASN A 2 -6.31 -16.21 1.76
N ALA A 3 -6.41 -15.50 0.63
CA ALA A 3 -5.24 -14.95 -0.07
C ALA A 3 -4.50 -13.88 0.77
N LEU A 4 -5.25 -13.04 1.48
CA LEU A 4 -4.69 -12.04 2.41
C LEU A 4 -3.92 -12.67 3.59
N ARG A 5 -4.16 -13.94 3.93
CA ARG A 5 -3.43 -14.68 4.98
C ARG A 5 -2.15 -15.34 4.44
N THR A 6 -2.08 -15.64 3.14
CA THR A 6 -0.94 -16.34 2.52
C THR A 6 0.06 -15.42 1.82
N LEU A 7 -0.23 -14.12 1.64
CA LEU A 7 0.75 -13.15 1.14
C LEU A 7 2.00 -13.11 2.04
N PRO A 8 3.22 -13.34 1.50
CA PRO A 8 4.45 -13.14 2.26
C PRO A 8 4.59 -11.66 2.61
N ILE A 9 4.53 -11.34 3.91
CA ILE A 9 4.55 -9.96 4.41
C ILE A 9 5.82 -9.25 3.92
N LEU A 10 5.61 -8.24 3.07
CA LEU A 10 6.67 -7.47 2.39
C LEU A 10 7.41 -6.54 3.38
N ASN A 11 8.25 -7.14 4.24
CA ASN A 11 9.17 -6.48 5.17
C ASN A 11 10.20 -7.50 5.70
N ARG A 12 11.24 -7.80 4.90
CA ARG A 12 12.33 -8.71 5.30
C ARG A 12 13.70 -8.03 5.19
N PRO A 13 14.35 -7.63 6.29
CA PRO A 13 15.68 -7.01 6.24
C PRO A 13 16.78 -8.05 5.95
N SER A 14 17.77 -7.64 5.16
CA SER A 14 18.97 -8.42 4.84
C SER A 14 19.82 -8.69 6.08
N ARG A 15 20.25 -9.93 6.28
CA ARG A 15 21.04 -10.34 7.46
C ARG A 15 22.51 -9.84 7.35
N PRO A 16 23.11 -9.26 8.40
CA PRO A 16 24.56 -9.02 8.43
C PRO A 16 25.32 -10.35 8.57
N ALA A 17 26.44 -10.48 7.86
CA ALA A 17 27.36 -11.60 8.03
C ALA A 17 28.15 -11.44 9.35
N SER A 18 28.27 -12.52 10.13
CA SER A 18 29.14 -12.59 11.31
C SER A 18 29.64 -14.04 11.49
N PRO A 19 30.85 -14.27 12.02
CA PRO A 19 31.64 -15.47 11.72
C PRO A 19 31.32 -16.68 12.60
N ALA A 20 31.75 -17.86 12.15
CA ALA A 20 31.55 -19.14 12.82
C ALA A 20 32.60 -19.41 13.92
N PRO A 21 32.20 -19.97 15.08
CA PRO A 21 33.09 -20.70 16.00
C PRO A 21 33.16 -22.21 15.65
N PRO A 22 34.17 -22.94 16.11
CA PRO A 22 34.46 -24.32 15.69
C PRO A 22 33.55 -25.38 16.34
N GLY A 23 33.37 -26.52 15.67
CA GLY A 23 32.68 -27.71 16.22
C GLY A 23 33.51 -28.45 17.28
N PRO A 24 32.96 -29.53 17.86
CA PRO A 24 33.51 -30.84 17.45
C PRO A 24 32.55 -32.06 17.50
N THR A 25 33.01 -33.12 16.82
CA THR A 25 32.84 -34.57 17.09
C THR A 25 31.51 -35.30 16.86
N THR A 26 31.66 -36.33 16.03
CA THR A 26 30.78 -37.45 15.67
C THR A 26 30.45 -38.39 16.82
N GLN A 27 29.25 -38.99 16.80
CA GLN A 27 29.11 -40.42 17.13
C GLN A 27 27.94 -41.08 16.38
N VAL A 28 28.10 -42.37 16.09
CA VAL A 28 27.17 -43.22 15.33
C VAL A 28 26.69 -44.32 16.26
N THR A 29 25.39 -44.63 16.22
CA THR A 29 24.87 -45.89 16.78
C THR A 29 23.68 -46.38 15.96
N THR A 30 23.73 -47.66 15.60
CA THR A 30 22.71 -48.41 14.89
C THR A 30 21.87 -49.24 15.85
N SER A 31 20.58 -49.41 15.55
CA SER A 31 19.79 -50.52 16.11
C SER A 31 18.62 -50.90 15.19
N THR A 32 18.23 -52.18 15.24
CA THR A 32 17.34 -52.85 14.28
C THR A 32 16.29 -53.70 15.01
N ALA A 33 15.01 -53.56 14.64
CA ALA A 33 13.92 -54.54 14.83
C ALA A 33 12.69 -54.06 14.03
N THR A 34 12.22 -54.69 12.94
CA THR A 34 11.43 -55.94 12.80
C THR A 34 10.04 -55.93 13.45
N GLY A 35 8.98 -55.95 12.61
CA GLY A 35 7.59 -56.21 13.01
C GLY A 35 6.57 -55.83 11.92
N HIS A 36 6.01 -56.83 11.21
CA HIS A 36 4.97 -56.66 10.18
C HIS A 36 3.82 -57.63 10.45
N PRO A 37 2.56 -57.25 10.16
CA PRO A 37 1.81 -57.74 8.98
C PRO A 37 0.98 -56.58 8.34
N SER A 38 -0.01 -56.76 7.44
CA SER A 38 -0.10 -57.57 6.20
C SER A 38 -1.33 -57.13 5.35
N GLN A 39 -1.25 -57.26 4.01
CA GLN A 39 -2.36 -57.25 3.02
C GLN A 39 -3.19 -55.95 2.84
N PRO A 40 -3.93 -55.79 1.71
CA PRO A 40 -3.56 -56.13 0.31
C PRO A 40 -3.87 -54.97 -0.70
N SER A 41 -3.46 -55.14 -1.97
CA SER A 41 -3.96 -54.51 -3.23
C SER A 41 -4.62 -53.10 -3.21
N GLY A 42 -4.25 -52.11 -4.05
CA GLY A 42 -3.30 -52.10 -5.17
C GLY A 42 -3.79 -51.22 -6.32
N THR A 43 -3.04 -50.15 -6.64
CA THR A 43 -3.11 -49.35 -7.88
C THR A 43 -1.75 -48.67 -8.06
N ALA A 44 -1.30 -48.49 -9.31
CA ALA A 44 0.03 -47.97 -9.60
C ALA A 44 0.04 -46.45 -9.80
N ASP A 45 0.56 -45.70 -8.82
CA ASP A 45 0.86 -44.28 -8.95
C ASP A 45 2.38 -44.04 -9.16
N PRO A 46 2.79 -43.30 -10.20
CA PRO A 46 4.19 -42.92 -10.38
C PRO A 46 4.56 -41.78 -9.42
N ARG A 47 5.30 -42.12 -8.35
CA ARG A 47 5.86 -41.15 -7.39
C ARG A 47 6.86 -40.18 -8.05
N THR A 48 6.40 -39.03 -8.52
CA THR A 48 7.27 -37.88 -8.87
C THR A 48 7.72 -37.14 -7.62
N ARG A 49 8.80 -37.65 -7.01
CA ARG A 49 9.43 -37.10 -5.81
C ARG A 49 10.33 -35.90 -6.15
N ALA A 50 9.75 -34.75 -6.45
CA ALA A 50 10.49 -33.49 -6.68
C ALA A 50 10.31 -32.52 -5.49
N ARG A 51 11.27 -32.51 -4.56
CA ARG A 51 11.33 -31.50 -3.49
C ARG A 51 11.91 -30.20 -4.07
N SER A 52 11.04 -29.25 -4.44
CA SER A 52 11.48 -27.86 -4.67
C SER A 52 11.76 -27.18 -3.33
N LEU A 53 12.88 -26.46 -3.25
CA LEU A 53 13.46 -25.98 -2.00
C LEU A 53 12.95 -24.58 -1.58
N SER A 54 11.96 -24.04 -2.29
CA SER A 54 11.39 -22.69 -2.06
C SER A 54 10.57 -22.54 -0.76
N ARG A 55 10.38 -23.61 0.03
CA ARG A 55 9.66 -23.58 1.32
C ARG A 55 10.54 -23.61 2.58
N GLN A 56 11.88 -23.56 2.46
CA GLN A 56 12.79 -23.50 3.63
C GLN A 56 13.11 -22.09 4.15
N ILE A 57 12.40 -21.08 3.64
CA ILE A 57 12.49 -19.67 4.06
C ILE A 57 11.29 -19.26 4.95
N THR A 58 10.30 -20.14 5.09
CA THR A 58 8.94 -19.80 5.56
C THR A 58 8.75 -19.90 7.09
N ASP A 59 9.76 -20.32 7.85
CA ASP A 59 9.68 -20.42 9.32
C ASP A 59 10.77 -19.62 10.04
N LYS A 60 10.38 -18.96 11.15
CA LYS A 60 11.18 -18.11 12.06
C LYS A 60 11.49 -16.69 11.55
N VAL A 61 10.63 -15.71 11.90
CA VAL A 61 10.98 -14.55 12.76
C VAL A 61 9.69 -14.00 13.40
N ALA A 62 9.50 -14.30 14.68
CA ALA A 62 8.67 -13.48 15.56
C ALA A 62 9.60 -12.92 16.66
N GLY A 63 9.65 -11.60 16.80
CA GLY A 63 10.45 -10.93 17.82
C GLY A 63 11.69 -10.19 17.32
N LEU A 64 11.53 -8.89 17.03
CA LEU A 64 12.27 -7.85 17.76
C LEU A 64 11.61 -6.49 17.50
N GLN A 65 11.20 -5.83 18.58
CA GLN A 65 10.61 -4.50 18.54
C GLN A 65 11.71 -3.44 18.47
N ILE A 66 11.41 -2.30 17.83
CA ILE A 66 12.21 -1.08 17.99
C ILE A 66 12.06 -0.61 19.44
N ASN A 67 13.13 -0.70 20.22
CA ASN A 67 13.21 -0.02 21.51
C ASN A 67 13.35 1.49 21.28
N HIS A 68 12.29 2.23 21.59
CA HIS A 68 12.35 3.66 21.90
C HIS A 68 11.76 3.84 23.29
N ALA A 69 12.63 3.82 24.30
CA ALA A 69 12.27 4.22 25.65
C ALA A 69 12.33 5.76 25.74
N PRO A 70 11.30 6.44 26.24
CA PRO A 70 11.41 7.82 26.64
C PRO A 70 12.02 7.90 28.04
N ASN A 71 13.07 8.70 28.23
CA ASN A 71 13.39 9.23 29.55
C ASN A 71 14.11 10.57 29.40
N GLY A 72 13.70 11.55 30.22
CA GLY A 72 14.20 12.92 30.16
C GLY A 72 15.23 13.23 31.25
N ALA A 73 15.73 14.47 31.19
CA ALA A 73 16.49 15.18 32.23
C ALA A 73 17.83 14.54 32.69
N GLY A 74 18.94 15.04 32.15
CA GLY A 74 20.28 14.78 32.72
C GLY A 74 21.42 15.46 31.96
N ALA A 75 21.97 16.53 32.53
CA ALA A 75 23.29 17.15 32.32
C ALA A 75 23.84 17.33 30.87
N VAL A 76 24.07 18.59 30.49
CA VAL A 76 24.90 18.96 29.33
C VAL A 76 26.38 18.64 29.62
N VAL A 77 26.98 17.75 28.83
CA VAL A 77 28.43 17.54 28.80
C VAL A 77 28.96 17.96 27.43
N THR A 78 29.68 19.07 27.41
CA THR A 78 30.35 19.60 26.22
C THR A 78 31.53 18.72 25.83
N ILE A 79 31.46 18.02 24.69
CA ILE A 79 32.59 17.27 24.15
C ILE A 79 33.30 18.11 23.08
N THR A 80 34.52 18.51 23.39
CA THR A 80 35.41 19.29 22.52
C THR A 80 35.92 18.42 21.35
N PRO A 81 35.89 18.90 20.09
CA PRO A 81 36.47 18.15 18.97
C PRO A 81 38.00 18.20 19.02
N SER A 82 38.63 17.03 19.01
CA SER A 82 40.08 16.87 18.94
C SER A 82 40.64 17.26 17.57
N GLN A 83 41.63 18.16 17.54
CA GLN A 83 42.35 18.53 16.32
C GLN A 83 43.22 17.37 15.78
N PRO A 84 43.37 17.24 14.45
CA PRO A 84 44.49 16.53 13.85
C PRO A 84 45.73 17.44 13.79
N VAL A 85 46.81 17.03 14.44
CA VAL A 85 48.13 17.68 14.36
C VAL A 85 48.69 17.52 12.95
N GLY A 86 49.12 18.62 12.33
CA GLY A 86 49.73 18.59 10.99
C GLY A 86 51.20 18.15 11.01
N ALA A 87 51.58 17.30 10.04
CA ALA A 87 52.99 17.01 9.76
C ALA A 87 53.27 16.78 8.26
N LYS A 88 53.98 17.74 7.67
CA LYS A 88 55.05 17.57 6.67
C LYS A 88 54.80 16.69 5.43
N LYS A 89 54.43 17.37 4.34
CA LYS A 89 55.09 17.35 3.01
C LYS A 89 56.13 16.22 2.81
N GLY A 90 55.68 15.08 2.27
CA GLY A 90 56.52 13.96 1.81
C GLY A 90 56.40 13.79 0.29
N THR A 91 57.52 13.57 -0.39
CA THR A 91 57.62 13.47 -1.85
C THR A 91 57.16 12.12 -2.41
N SER A 92 56.54 12.14 -3.59
CA SER A 92 56.07 10.96 -4.32
C SER A 92 57.19 9.95 -4.64
N PRO A 93 56.96 8.63 -4.48
CA PRO A 93 57.84 7.61 -5.05
C PRO A 93 57.67 7.52 -6.57
N PRO A 94 58.76 7.31 -7.35
CA PRO A 94 58.67 7.13 -8.80
C PRO A 94 58.14 5.74 -9.17
N GLY A 95 57.51 5.64 -10.34
CA GLY A 95 56.92 4.39 -10.82
C GLY A 95 57.95 3.36 -11.28
N SER A 96 57.71 2.10 -10.93
CA SER A 96 58.45 0.94 -11.42
C SER A 96 57.47 -0.11 -11.94
N ARG A 97 57.09 0.00 -13.23
CA ARG A 97 56.45 -1.10 -13.96
C ARG A 97 57.53 -2.12 -14.31
N PRO A 98 57.41 -3.41 -13.95
CA PRO A 98 58.21 -4.44 -14.58
C PRO A 98 57.80 -4.55 -16.06
N THR A 99 58.74 -4.31 -16.96
CA THR A 99 58.60 -4.53 -18.39
C THR A 99 58.41 -6.01 -18.68
N THR A 100 57.28 -6.37 -19.29
CA THR A 100 57.11 -7.71 -19.89
C THR A 100 58.13 -7.91 -21.00
N PRO A 101 58.83 -9.06 -21.07
CA PRO A 101 59.85 -9.29 -22.08
C PRO A 101 59.24 -9.36 -23.49
N TRP A 102 59.87 -8.65 -24.41
CA TRP A 102 59.55 -8.66 -25.83
C TRP A 102 59.98 -10.01 -26.42
N ALA A 103 59.01 -10.89 -26.71
CA ALA A 103 59.31 -12.15 -27.38
C ALA A 103 59.75 -11.87 -28.82
N ALA A 104 60.93 -12.36 -29.20
CA ALA A 104 61.45 -12.26 -30.55
C ALA A 104 60.61 -13.11 -31.53
N ALA A 105 60.58 -12.69 -32.80
CA ALA A 105 59.84 -13.37 -33.85
C ALA A 105 60.37 -14.80 -34.06
N ALA A 106 59.47 -15.80 -33.94
CA ALA A 106 59.73 -17.16 -34.40
C ALA A 106 59.46 -17.25 -35.92
N PRO A 107 60.20 -18.11 -36.67
CA PRO A 107 59.98 -18.28 -38.10
C PRO A 107 58.63 -18.95 -38.41
N PRO A 108 58.05 -18.71 -39.60
CA PRO A 108 56.77 -19.30 -39.99
C PRO A 108 56.91 -20.83 -40.19
N PRO A 109 55.92 -21.64 -39.74
CA PRO A 109 55.88 -23.06 -40.07
C PRO A 109 55.58 -23.27 -41.56
N PRO A 110 56.04 -24.38 -42.16
CA PRO A 110 55.78 -24.69 -43.57
C PRO A 110 54.29 -24.94 -43.83
N ALA A 111 53.82 -24.57 -45.02
CA ALA A 111 52.45 -24.78 -45.45
C ALA A 111 52.11 -26.28 -45.53
N VAL A 112 51.19 -26.74 -44.69
CA VAL A 112 50.60 -28.09 -44.75
C VAL A 112 49.30 -28.02 -45.56
N ALA A 113 49.10 -29.01 -46.42
CA ALA A 113 47.94 -29.14 -47.31
C ALA A 113 46.60 -29.22 -46.55
N PRO A 114 45.45 -28.88 -47.18
CA PRO A 114 44.16 -28.90 -46.52
C PRO A 114 43.73 -30.33 -46.17
N SER A 115 43.62 -30.62 -44.88
CA SER A 115 42.92 -31.79 -44.36
C SER A 115 41.52 -31.40 -43.89
N ASP A 116 40.50 -32.04 -44.45
CA ASP A 116 39.09 -31.90 -44.04
C ASP A 116 38.85 -32.55 -42.68
N GLY A 117 39.35 -31.91 -41.62
CA GLY A 117 39.29 -32.36 -40.24
C GLY A 117 39.39 -31.17 -39.30
N ALA A 118 38.35 -30.34 -39.26
CA ALA A 118 38.31 -29.10 -38.50
C ALA A 118 38.42 -29.35 -36.98
N ALA A 119 39.64 -29.27 -36.45
CA ALA A 119 39.88 -29.17 -35.01
C ALA A 119 39.21 -27.89 -34.47
N PRO A 120 38.58 -27.94 -33.28
CA PRO A 120 37.84 -26.81 -32.74
C PRO A 120 38.77 -25.63 -32.47
N GLN A 121 38.56 -24.51 -33.19
CA GLN A 121 39.38 -23.32 -33.04
C GLN A 121 39.28 -22.77 -31.61
N GLY A 122 40.41 -22.68 -30.91
CA GLY A 122 40.49 -22.18 -29.54
C GLY A 122 39.94 -20.75 -29.33
N GLY A 123 39.78 -19.98 -30.41
CA GLY A 123 39.22 -18.63 -30.37
C GLY A 123 37.69 -18.53 -30.23
N TYR A 124 36.91 -19.60 -30.39
CA TYR A 124 35.43 -19.50 -30.31
C TYR A 124 34.95 -18.94 -28.95
N MET A 125 35.56 -19.42 -27.86
CA MET A 125 35.22 -18.97 -26.50
C MET A 125 35.59 -17.52 -26.24
N ASP A 126 36.65 -17.02 -26.88
CA ASP A 126 37.06 -15.61 -26.80
C ASP A 126 36.14 -14.72 -27.65
N VAL A 127 35.77 -15.15 -28.86
CA VAL A 127 34.79 -14.44 -29.71
C VAL A 127 33.41 -14.37 -29.06
N LEU A 128 32.99 -15.44 -28.38
CA LEU A 128 31.80 -15.44 -27.52
C LEU A 128 31.93 -14.40 -26.39
N GLY A 129 33.03 -14.43 -25.64
CA GLY A 129 33.28 -13.47 -24.56
C GLY A 129 33.29 -12.01 -25.04
N LEU A 130 33.84 -11.76 -26.23
CA LEU A 130 33.81 -10.44 -26.87
C LEU A 130 32.39 -10.00 -27.22
N ARG A 131 31.57 -10.85 -27.87
CA ARG A 131 30.17 -10.53 -28.24
C ARG A 131 29.27 -10.26 -27.03
N LEU A 132 29.42 -11.04 -25.96
CA LEU A 132 28.68 -10.81 -24.70
C LEU A 132 29.12 -9.52 -24.01
N ASN A 133 30.43 -9.25 -23.95
CA ASN A 133 30.95 -8.00 -23.39
C ASN A 133 30.58 -6.78 -24.26
N GLU A 134 30.50 -6.91 -25.58
CA GLU A 134 29.97 -5.87 -26.48
C GLU A 134 28.51 -5.58 -26.18
N SER A 135 27.68 -6.61 -26.02
CA SER A 135 26.26 -6.46 -25.63
C SER A 135 26.12 -5.71 -24.30
N VAL A 136 26.93 -6.06 -23.30
CA VAL A 136 27.00 -5.37 -22.00
C VAL A 136 27.49 -3.92 -22.14
N ASN A 137 28.51 -3.66 -22.97
CA ASN A 137 29.00 -2.30 -23.25
C ASN A 137 27.92 -1.44 -23.96
N LYS A 138 27.18 -2.03 -24.89
CA LYS A 138 26.09 -1.40 -25.66
C LYS A 138 24.90 -1.06 -24.76
N ALA A 139 24.52 -1.93 -23.84
CA ALA A 139 23.49 -1.67 -22.84
C ALA A 139 23.86 -0.50 -21.92
N CYS A 140 25.12 -0.45 -21.45
CA CYS A 140 25.63 0.66 -20.64
C CYS A 140 25.96 1.95 -21.45
N PHE A 141 25.81 1.96 -22.78
CA PHE A 141 26.31 3.06 -23.60
C PHE A 141 25.56 4.38 -23.37
N GLY A 142 26.28 5.36 -22.84
CA GLY A 142 25.75 6.68 -22.55
C GLY A 142 24.83 6.74 -21.33
N VAL A 143 24.87 5.74 -20.45
CA VAL A 143 24.32 5.81 -19.09
C VAL A 143 25.31 6.60 -18.22
N ASP A 144 24.85 7.68 -17.61
CA ASP A 144 25.69 8.54 -16.75
C ASP A 144 24.86 9.17 -15.64
N PHE A 145 25.30 8.96 -14.41
CA PHE A 145 24.70 9.54 -13.22
C PHE A 145 24.86 11.08 -13.16
N LYS A 146 25.95 11.65 -13.68
CA LYS A 146 26.16 13.11 -13.65
C LYS A 146 25.17 13.82 -14.58
N ALA A 147 24.99 13.30 -15.79
CA ALA A 147 23.94 13.73 -16.71
C ALA A 147 22.51 13.26 -16.32
N LYS A 148 22.36 12.49 -15.23
CA LYS A 148 21.10 11.82 -14.80
C LYS A 148 20.45 11.01 -15.94
N LYS A 149 21.26 10.50 -16.86
CA LYS A 149 20.83 9.77 -18.05
C LYS A 149 20.83 8.28 -17.75
N GLY A 150 19.63 7.74 -17.62
CA GLY A 150 19.38 6.33 -17.30
C GLY A 150 19.63 5.37 -18.46
N PHE A 151 19.33 4.09 -18.21
CA PHE A 151 19.23 3.08 -19.26
C PHE A 151 18.07 3.39 -20.22
N ARG A 152 18.15 2.82 -21.44
CA ARG A 152 17.02 2.79 -22.37
C ARG A 152 16.15 1.57 -22.07
N ASN A 153 14.85 1.66 -22.29
CA ASN A 153 13.92 0.53 -22.14
C ASN A 153 14.40 -0.66 -23.01
N GLY A 154 14.34 -1.87 -22.48
CA GLY A 154 14.82 -3.09 -23.14
C GLY A 154 16.35 -3.24 -23.14
N ALA A 155 17.12 -2.36 -22.51
CA ALA A 155 18.59 -2.48 -22.50
C ALA A 155 19.08 -3.70 -21.70
N GLY A 156 18.38 -4.08 -20.62
CA GLY A 156 18.64 -5.32 -19.90
C GLY A 156 18.14 -6.54 -20.66
N TRP A 157 16.96 -6.43 -21.28
CA TRP A 157 16.38 -7.49 -22.12
C TRP A 157 17.34 -7.92 -23.23
N ASN A 158 17.99 -6.96 -23.89
CA ASN A 158 19.02 -7.22 -24.90
C ASN A 158 20.26 -7.96 -24.33
N VAL A 159 20.64 -7.73 -23.07
CA VAL A 159 21.75 -8.45 -22.42
C VAL A 159 21.34 -9.90 -22.10
N GLY A 160 20.14 -10.09 -21.56
CA GLY A 160 19.56 -11.41 -21.33
C GLY A 160 19.45 -12.22 -22.61
N GLU A 161 18.83 -11.67 -23.65
CA GLU A 161 18.69 -12.32 -24.96
C GLU A 161 20.04 -12.69 -25.57
N SER A 162 21.05 -11.80 -25.47
CA SER A 162 22.39 -12.10 -25.98
C SER A 162 23.03 -13.29 -25.27
N VAL A 163 22.76 -13.51 -23.97
CA VAL A 163 23.22 -14.74 -23.29
C VAL A 163 22.43 -15.96 -23.77
N VAL A 164 21.11 -15.86 -23.84
CA VAL A 164 20.24 -16.98 -24.25
C VAL A 164 20.53 -17.45 -25.67
N LYS A 165 20.78 -16.52 -26.61
CA LYS A 165 21.12 -16.84 -28.02
C LYS A 165 22.44 -17.57 -28.20
N GLU A 166 23.38 -17.42 -27.26
CA GLU A 166 24.68 -18.09 -27.31
C GLU A 166 24.68 -19.45 -26.59
N LEU A 167 23.73 -19.69 -25.67
CA LEU A 167 23.61 -20.96 -24.96
C LEU A 167 23.18 -22.08 -25.93
N PRO A 168 23.96 -23.17 -26.08
CA PRO A 168 23.62 -24.25 -27.00
C PRO A 168 22.33 -24.96 -26.56
N TYR A 169 21.33 -24.98 -27.44
CA TYR A 169 20.03 -25.59 -27.14
C TYR A 169 20.16 -27.11 -26.92
N PRO A 170 19.56 -27.69 -25.86
CA PRO A 170 19.52 -29.13 -25.64
C PRO A 170 18.85 -29.87 -26.82
N PRO A 171 19.41 -31.00 -27.32
CA PRO A 171 20.38 -31.89 -26.68
C PRO A 171 21.85 -31.64 -27.12
N SER A 172 22.34 -30.41 -27.08
CA SER A 172 23.77 -30.11 -27.18
C SER A 172 24.62 -30.77 -26.07
N ASP A 173 25.90 -30.99 -26.33
CA ASP A 173 26.85 -31.55 -25.35
C ASP A 173 26.93 -30.72 -24.05
N ALA A 174 26.81 -31.40 -22.92
CA ALA A 174 26.89 -30.80 -21.59
C ALA A 174 28.27 -30.17 -21.28
N TYR A 175 29.37 -30.62 -21.89
CA TYR A 175 30.66 -29.93 -21.73
C TYR A 175 30.71 -28.61 -22.50
N LEU A 176 30.19 -28.58 -23.74
CA LEU A 176 30.02 -27.33 -24.50
C LEU A 176 29.09 -26.34 -23.78
N ILE A 177 27.92 -26.78 -23.30
CA ILE A 177 27.00 -25.93 -22.51
C ILE A 177 27.74 -25.36 -21.29
N ARG A 178 28.47 -26.17 -20.50
CA ARG A 178 29.27 -25.70 -19.36
C ARG A 178 30.41 -24.75 -19.76
N ALA A 179 30.96 -24.86 -20.97
CA ALA A 179 31.99 -23.94 -21.45
C ALA A 179 31.38 -22.57 -21.75
N VAL A 180 30.34 -22.51 -22.58
CA VAL A 180 29.59 -21.28 -22.92
C VAL A 180 29.06 -20.60 -21.65
N LEU A 181 28.42 -21.38 -20.78
CA LEU A 181 27.82 -20.90 -19.52
C LEU A 181 28.83 -20.23 -18.59
N ARG A 182 30.06 -20.75 -18.47
CA ARG A 182 31.12 -20.09 -17.67
C ARG A 182 31.51 -18.73 -18.23
N THR A 183 31.57 -18.59 -19.56
CA THR A 183 31.83 -17.30 -20.21
C THR A 183 30.65 -16.34 -20.04
N ALA A 184 29.40 -16.84 -20.18
CA ALA A 184 28.19 -16.04 -19.93
C ALA A 184 28.10 -15.54 -18.49
N VAL A 185 28.28 -16.41 -17.48
CA VAL A 185 28.29 -16.05 -16.05
C VAL A 185 29.37 -15.00 -15.75
N ARG A 186 30.54 -15.06 -16.42
CA ARG A 186 31.59 -14.04 -16.29
C ARG A 186 31.13 -12.67 -16.83
N SER A 187 30.55 -12.61 -18.03
CA SER A 187 30.05 -11.35 -18.60
C SER A 187 28.85 -10.79 -17.83
N LEU A 188 27.90 -11.63 -17.40
CA LEU A 188 26.79 -11.20 -16.54
C LEU A 188 27.26 -10.71 -15.16
N SER A 189 28.29 -11.33 -14.59
CA SER A 189 28.90 -10.85 -13.34
C SER A 189 29.52 -9.45 -13.50
N ILE A 190 30.21 -9.21 -14.63
CA ILE A 190 30.74 -7.87 -14.97
C ILE A 190 29.61 -6.86 -15.13
N TYR A 191 28.50 -7.24 -15.77
CA TYR A 191 27.32 -6.39 -15.92
C TYR A 191 26.68 -6.03 -14.56
N ALA A 192 26.44 -7.02 -13.69
CA ALA A 192 25.90 -6.80 -12.35
C ALA A 192 26.78 -5.85 -11.52
N THR A 193 28.12 -6.05 -11.52
CA THR A 193 29.04 -5.14 -10.83
C THR A 193 29.05 -3.72 -11.42
N ARG A 194 28.82 -3.56 -12.73
CA ARG A 194 28.65 -2.23 -13.34
C ARG A 194 27.34 -1.57 -12.94
N LEU A 195 26.23 -2.31 -12.87
CA LEU A 195 24.95 -1.80 -12.38
C LEU A 195 25.08 -1.29 -10.93
N GLU A 196 25.71 -2.07 -10.04
CA GLU A 196 26.00 -1.63 -8.66
C GLU A 196 26.89 -0.38 -8.62
N SER A 197 27.92 -0.31 -9.48
CA SER A 197 28.83 0.84 -9.55
C SER A 197 28.15 2.12 -10.06
N LEU A 198 27.20 2.00 -10.99
CA LEU A 198 26.37 3.10 -11.48
C LEU A 198 25.33 3.53 -10.44
N LEU A 199 24.81 2.58 -9.66
CA LEU A 199 23.75 2.82 -8.68
C LEU A 199 24.28 3.44 -7.37
N LEU A 200 25.51 3.10 -6.94
CA LEU A 200 26.07 3.57 -5.67
C LEU A 200 26.03 5.11 -5.50
N PRO A 201 26.46 5.94 -6.48
CA PRO A 201 26.33 7.39 -6.38
C PRO A 201 24.89 7.87 -6.19
N ALA A 202 23.91 7.20 -6.81
CA ALA A 202 22.50 7.55 -6.70
C ALA A 202 21.93 7.22 -5.32
N LEU A 203 22.27 6.06 -4.76
CA LEU A 203 21.82 5.69 -3.41
C LEU A 203 22.45 6.53 -2.30
N THR A 204 23.66 7.07 -2.52
CA THR A 204 24.32 8.00 -1.58
C THR A 204 23.86 9.46 -1.72
N ASP A 205 23.14 9.80 -2.79
CA ASP A 205 22.63 11.15 -3.04
C ASP A 205 21.37 11.38 -2.17
N ALA A 206 21.38 12.42 -1.32
CA ALA A 206 20.28 12.73 -0.41
C ALA A 206 18.94 12.96 -1.12
N SER A 207 18.96 13.29 -2.40
CA SER A 207 17.74 13.40 -3.20
C SER A 207 17.07 12.05 -3.47
N PHE A 208 17.76 10.91 -3.44
CA PHE A 208 17.13 9.59 -3.58
C PHE A 208 16.10 9.32 -2.48
N GLY A 209 16.44 9.65 -1.23
CA GLY A 209 15.55 9.54 -0.07
C GLY A 209 14.51 10.66 0.08
N SER A 210 14.44 11.60 -0.87
CA SER A 210 13.48 12.71 -0.79
C SER A 210 12.03 12.24 -1.08
N PRO A 211 11.01 12.84 -0.43
CA PRO A 211 9.61 12.50 -0.68
C PRO A 211 9.20 12.63 -2.15
N LEU A 212 8.30 11.75 -2.60
CA LEU A 212 7.77 11.76 -3.96
C LEU A 212 6.86 12.96 -4.21
N ASN A 213 6.88 13.50 -5.43
CA ASN A 213 6.06 14.63 -5.83
C ASN A 213 4.63 14.19 -6.21
N LEU A 214 3.87 13.73 -5.21
CA LEU A 214 2.53 13.15 -5.42
C LEU A 214 1.43 14.18 -5.70
N THR A 215 1.64 15.45 -5.32
CA THR A 215 0.67 16.56 -5.48
C THR A 215 0.75 17.24 -6.84
N ALA A 216 1.42 16.63 -7.80
CA ALA A 216 1.75 17.21 -9.08
C ALA A 216 0.54 17.21 -10.02
N HIS A 217 -0.32 18.23 -9.90
CA HIS A 217 -1.53 18.40 -10.73
C HIS A 217 -1.26 18.64 -12.22
N SER A 218 -0.02 18.93 -12.62
CA SER A 218 0.32 19.04 -14.05
C SER A 218 0.43 17.65 -14.67
N PRO A 219 -0.19 17.40 -15.85
CA PRO A 219 0.00 16.14 -16.57
C PRO A 219 1.48 15.87 -16.90
N SER A 220 2.28 16.93 -17.11
CA SER A 220 3.72 16.85 -17.43
C SER A 220 4.65 16.67 -16.24
N ALA A 221 4.15 16.75 -15.00
CA ALA A 221 5.01 16.63 -13.83
C ALA A 221 5.23 15.16 -13.47
N PHE A 222 6.50 14.79 -13.35
CA PHE A 222 6.94 13.45 -12.95
C PHE A 222 6.91 13.32 -11.42
N PRO A 223 6.46 12.17 -10.88
CA PRO A 223 6.41 11.95 -9.42
C PRO A 223 7.78 11.65 -8.81
N LEU A 224 8.72 11.14 -9.62
CA LEU A 224 10.10 10.85 -9.27
C LEU A 224 11.00 12.04 -9.62
N ASN A 225 11.99 12.32 -8.77
CA ASN A 225 13.06 13.27 -9.13
C ASN A 225 14.10 12.60 -10.06
N PRO A 226 15.02 13.37 -10.69
CA PRO A 226 15.97 12.82 -11.67
C PRO A 226 16.91 11.74 -11.11
N VAL A 227 17.17 11.73 -9.80
CA VAL A 227 18.04 10.75 -9.14
C VAL A 227 17.30 9.43 -8.92
N GLN A 228 16.06 9.51 -8.45
CA GLN A 228 15.15 8.37 -8.34
C GLN A 228 14.87 7.77 -9.72
N HIS A 229 14.57 8.59 -10.72
CA HIS A 229 14.35 8.12 -12.10
C HIS A 229 15.58 7.43 -12.69
N PHE A 230 16.78 7.98 -12.48
CA PHE A 230 18.02 7.30 -12.87
C PHE A 230 18.15 5.94 -12.17
N ALA A 231 18.01 5.89 -10.84
CA ALA A 231 18.13 4.64 -10.08
C ALA A 231 17.11 3.58 -10.53
N VAL A 232 15.86 3.97 -10.77
CA VAL A 232 14.80 3.09 -11.29
C VAL A 232 15.16 2.52 -12.65
N SER A 233 15.74 3.30 -13.57
CA SER A 233 16.20 2.77 -14.86
C SER A 233 17.32 1.73 -14.74
N VAL A 234 18.19 1.84 -13.72
CA VAL A 234 19.22 0.83 -13.43
C VAL A 234 18.59 -0.44 -12.86
N ALA A 235 17.58 -0.30 -12.00
CA ALA A 235 16.80 -1.42 -11.47
C ALA A 235 16.01 -2.15 -12.56
N HIS A 236 15.34 -1.45 -13.47
CA HIS A 236 14.64 -2.08 -14.60
C HIS A 236 15.58 -2.86 -15.51
N ALA A 237 16.74 -2.31 -15.86
CA ALA A 237 17.71 -3.04 -16.66
C ALA A 237 18.26 -4.30 -15.94
N ALA A 238 18.36 -4.27 -14.61
CA ALA A 238 18.68 -5.45 -13.82
C ALA A 238 17.55 -6.50 -13.88
N TRP A 239 16.30 -6.07 -13.66
CA TRP A 239 15.11 -6.91 -13.70
C TRP A 239 14.89 -7.55 -15.07
N GLU A 240 14.88 -6.76 -16.16
CA GLU A 240 14.73 -7.24 -17.54
C GLU A 240 15.77 -8.33 -17.89
N THR A 241 16.98 -8.24 -17.32
CA THR A 241 18.04 -9.24 -17.54
C THR A 241 17.79 -10.51 -16.72
N CYS A 242 17.24 -10.39 -15.51
CA CYS A 242 16.88 -11.53 -14.66
C CYS A 242 15.71 -12.30 -15.28
N GLU A 243 14.64 -11.58 -15.63
CA GLU A 243 13.42 -12.08 -16.24
C GLU A 243 13.69 -12.97 -17.48
N VAL A 244 14.49 -12.50 -18.43
CA VAL A 244 14.85 -13.29 -19.63
C VAL A 244 15.60 -14.58 -19.29
N LEU A 245 16.38 -14.60 -18.20
CA LEU A 245 17.06 -15.81 -17.72
C LEU A 245 16.08 -16.75 -16.99
N GLU A 246 15.13 -16.22 -16.21
CA GLU A 246 14.09 -17.02 -15.53
C GLU A 246 13.14 -17.67 -16.54
N GLN A 247 12.54 -16.90 -17.45
CA GLN A 247 11.71 -17.42 -18.55
C GLN A 247 12.44 -18.51 -19.37
N THR A 248 13.75 -18.35 -19.59
CA THR A 248 14.56 -19.35 -20.30
C THR A 248 14.66 -20.66 -19.51
N LEU A 249 14.89 -20.59 -18.19
CA LEU A 249 15.02 -21.76 -17.32
C LEU A 249 13.69 -22.46 -17.08
N GLU A 250 12.59 -21.72 -16.97
CA GLU A 250 11.22 -22.21 -16.77
C GLU A 250 10.71 -23.09 -17.90
N THR A 251 11.29 -22.98 -19.11
CA THR A 251 11.00 -23.90 -20.21
C THR A 251 11.22 -25.38 -19.88
N GLY A 252 11.92 -25.70 -18.77
CA GLY A 252 12.17 -27.06 -18.30
C GLY A 252 13.14 -27.88 -19.17
N LYS A 253 13.61 -27.30 -20.28
CA LYS A 253 14.48 -27.95 -21.28
C LYS A 253 15.94 -27.97 -20.85
N TRP A 254 16.36 -27.04 -20.00
CA TRP A 254 17.77 -26.86 -19.64
C TRP A 254 18.22 -27.82 -18.53
N PRO A 255 19.45 -28.35 -18.60
CA PRO A 255 20.03 -29.13 -17.51
C PRO A 255 20.10 -28.33 -16.19
N LYS A 256 19.83 -29.00 -15.06
CA LYS A 256 19.82 -28.38 -13.71
C LYS A 256 21.09 -27.59 -13.34
N PHE A 257 22.26 -27.95 -13.88
CA PHE A 257 23.49 -27.19 -13.63
C PHE A 257 23.47 -25.79 -14.24
N VAL A 258 22.61 -25.52 -15.23
CA VAL A 258 22.47 -24.20 -15.87
C VAL A 258 21.80 -23.22 -14.89
N SER A 259 20.68 -23.60 -14.27
CA SER A 259 20.04 -22.78 -13.24
C SER A 259 20.94 -22.62 -12.00
N GLU A 260 21.60 -23.69 -11.55
CA GLU A 260 22.55 -23.60 -10.41
C GLU A 260 23.72 -22.64 -10.65
N ALA A 261 24.21 -22.52 -11.89
CA ALA A 261 25.31 -21.61 -12.22
C ALA A 261 24.87 -20.16 -12.48
N LEU A 262 23.65 -19.93 -12.97
CA LEU A 262 23.09 -18.59 -13.17
C LEU A 262 22.58 -17.96 -11.87
N ARG A 263 22.05 -18.76 -10.93
CA ARG A 263 21.42 -18.28 -9.69
C ARG A 263 22.25 -17.23 -8.92
N PRO A 264 23.57 -17.38 -8.70
CA PRO A 264 24.37 -16.39 -7.96
C PRO A 264 24.52 -15.03 -8.66
N VAL A 265 24.16 -14.92 -9.94
CA VAL A 265 24.11 -13.65 -10.67
C VAL A 265 22.69 -13.09 -10.68
N MET A 266 21.68 -13.96 -10.83
CA MET A 266 20.26 -13.58 -10.70
C MET A 266 19.98 -12.97 -9.32
N ASP A 267 20.40 -13.63 -8.23
CA ASP A 267 20.30 -13.11 -6.86
C ASP A 267 20.95 -11.72 -6.68
N LYS A 268 21.95 -11.36 -7.51
CA LYS A 268 22.58 -10.02 -7.50
C LYS A 268 21.79 -9.00 -8.30
N LEU A 269 21.15 -9.40 -9.40
CA LEU A 269 20.24 -8.54 -10.16
C LEU A 269 19.01 -8.22 -9.30
N ASP A 270 18.42 -9.22 -8.65
CA ASP A 270 17.31 -9.06 -7.68
C ASP A 270 17.69 -8.10 -6.54
N LEU A 271 18.93 -8.22 -6.03
CA LEU A 271 19.44 -7.32 -5.01
C LEU A 271 19.59 -5.87 -5.52
N VAL A 272 19.94 -5.65 -6.79
CA VAL A 272 19.96 -4.31 -7.42
C VAL A 272 18.54 -3.74 -7.51
N VAL A 273 17.56 -4.55 -7.93
CA VAL A 273 16.14 -4.18 -7.98
C VAL A 273 15.62 -3.80 -6.59
N GLY A 274 15.84 -4.67 -5.59
CA GLY A 274 15.39 -4.48 -4.22
C GLY A 274 15.99 -3.25 -3.53
N LYS A 275 17.27 -2.93 -3.79
CA LYS A 275 17.94 -1.72 -3.28
C LYS A 275 17.27 -0.41 -3.75
N VAL A 276 16.59 -0.42 -4.89
CA VAL A 276 15.94 0.77 -5.48
C VAL A 276 14.45 0.80 -5.21
N ASN A 277 13.75 -0.26 -5.59
CA ASN A 277 12.29 -0.25 -5.64
C ASN A 277 11.68 -0.30 -4.24
N GLN A 278 12.23 -1.10 -3.30
CA GLN A 278 11.64 -1.20 -1.96
C GLN A 278 11.66 0.11 -1.17
N PRO A 279 12.75 0.91 -1.10
CA PRO A 279 12.72 2.22 -0.45
C PRO A 279 11.68 3.18 -1.04
N ILE A 280 11.54 3.20 -2.37
CA ILE A 280 10.58 4.07 -3.07
C ILE A 280 9.14 3.64 -2.77
N LEU A 281 8.83 2.34 -2.89
CA LEU A 281 7.51 1.77 -2.64
C LEU A 281 7.10 1.89 -1.16
N LEU A 282 8.03 1.66 -0.23
CA LEU A 282 7.80 1.83 1.21
C LEU A 282 7.57 3.31 1.56
N GLY A 283 8.33 4.23 0.94
CA GLY A 283 8.10 5.67 1.04
C GLY A 283 6.71 6.06 0.54
N LEU A 284 6.31 5.57 -0.63
CA LEU A 284 4.99 5.80 -1.22
C LEU A 284 3.85 5.28 -0.33
N LYS A 285 3.96 4.04 0.15
CA LYS A 285 3.02 3.42 1.10
C LYS A 285 2.83 4.26 2.35
N ARG A 286 3.95 4.69 2.98
CA ARG A 286 3.93 5.55 4.16
C ARG A 286 3.26 6.89 3.87
N ASP A 287 3.56 7.50 2.73
CA ASP A 287 3.04 8.81 2.35
C ASP A 287 1.55 8.80 1.98
N LEU A 288 1.05 7.71 1.40
CA LEU A 288 -0.38 7.46 1.16
C LEU A 288 -1.13 7.21 2.47
N VAL A 289 -0.64 6.29 3.31
CA VAL A 289 -1.23 6.02 4.64
C VAL A 289 -1.30 7.30 5.47
N ALA A 290 -0.22 8.06 5.56
CA ALA A 290 -0.19 9.33 6.30
C ALA A 290 -1.14 10.39 5.70
N SER A 291 -1.49 10.31 4.41
CA SER A 291 -2.48 11.21 3.80
C SER A 291 -3.93 10.85 4.12
N ILE A 292 -4.20 9.64 4.61
CA ILE A 292 -5.52 9.22 5.13
C ILE A 292 -5.60 9.50 6.64
N SER A 293 -4.48 9.46 7.37
CA SER A 293 -4.44 9.85 8.79
C SER A 293 -4.62 11.37 9.01
N ARG A 294 -4.06 12.21 8.12
CA ARG A 294 -4.17 13.68 8.19
C ARG A 294 -5.56 14.16 7.77
N THR A 295 -6.49 14.20 8.71
CA THR A 295 -7.88 14.65 8.46
C THR A 295 -8.32 15.83 9.30
N GLU A 296 -7.51 16.20 10.29
CA GLU A 296 -7.71 17.35 11.16
C GLU A 296 -6.49 18.24 10.98
N GLY A 297 -6.64 19.24 10.12
CA GLY A 297 -5.56 20.08 9.67
C GLY A 297 -6.07 21.05 8.63
N THR A 298 -5.80 22.33 8.88
CA THR A 298 -6.13 23.44 7.97
C THR A 298 -5.67 23.14 6.54
N SER A 299 -6.53 23.46 5.57
CA SER A 299 -6.14 23.52 4.15
C SER A 299 -4.82 24.29 4.01
N PRO A 300 -3.80 23.76 3.29
CA PRO A 300 -2.43 24.29 3.35
C PRO A 300 -2.38 25.81 3.21
N PRO A 301 -1.77 26.55 4.16
CA PRO A 301 -1.78 28.01 4.13
C PRO A 301 -1.11 28.53 2.86
N GLY A 302 -1.87 29.24 2.03
CA GLY A 302 -1.42 29.78 0.74
C GLY A 302 -1.82 28.95 -0.49
N GLY A 303 -2.35 27.73 -0.33
CA GLY A 303 -2.95 26.99 -1.44
C GLY A 303 -4.29 27.62 -1.83
N LYS A 304 -4.40 28.17 -3.05
CA LYS A 304 -5.71 28.50 -3.64
C LYS A 304 -6.58 27.24 -3.55
N VAL A 305 -7.79 27.35 -2.97
CA VAL A 305 -8.70 26.22 -2.76
C VAL A 305 -8.86 25.48 -4.09
N VAL A 306 -8.22 24.32 -4.20
CA VAL A 306 -8.25 23.51 -5.42
C VAL A 306 -9.71 23.17 -5.67
N GLY A 307 -10.20 23.50 -6.86
CA GLY A 307 -11.61 23.32 -7.22
C GLY A 307 -12.05 21.92 -6.85
N LEU A 308 -13.10 21.82 -6.04
CA LEU A 308 -13.52 20.62 -5.32
C LEU A 308 -13.34 19.36 -6.17
N ALA A 309 -12.29 18.59 -5.89
CA ALA A 309 -12.05 17.34 -6.57
C ALA A 309 -13.27 16.45 -6.36
N SER A 310 -13.83 15.96 -7.47
CA SER A 310 -15.09 15.24 -7.46
C SER A 310 -14.96 13.91 -8.17
N ILE A 311 -15.71 12.94 -7.67
CA ILE A 311 -15.71 11.55 -8.13
C ILE A 311 -17.04 11.31 -8.84
N PRO A 312 -17.11 10.62 -10.00
CA PRO A 312 -18.39 10.21 -10.56
C PRO A 312 -19.24 9.47 -9.52
N ALA A 313 -20.52 9.83 -9.40
CA ALA A 313 -21.44 9.04 -8.60
C ALA A 313 -21.54 7.63 -9.20
N PRO A 314 -21.49 6.56 -8.37
CA PRO A 314 -21.68 5.21 -8.87
C PRO A 314 -23.07 5.09 -9.48
N THR A 315 -23.13 4.52 -10.68
CA THR A 315 -24.38 4.15 -11.35
C THR A 315 -24.89 2.85 -10.75
N GLY A 316 -26.22 2.70 -10.64
CA GLY A 316 -26.83 1.56 -9.96
C GLY A 316 -26.58 0.23 -10.67
N PRO A 317 -26.68 -0.92 -9.97
CA PRO A 317 -26.18 -2.22 -10.44
C PRO A 317 -27.02 -2.88 -11.57
N ASN A 318 -27.73 -2.11 -12.40
CA ASN A 318 -28.77 -2.64 -13.29
C ASN A 318 -28.86 -1.94 -14.67
N VAL A 319 -27.70 -1.69 -15.30
CA VAL A 319 -27.63 -1.19 -16.70
C VAL A 319 -26.75 -2.14 -17.55
N PRO A 320 -27.29 -2.76 -18.62
CA PRO A 320 -26.52 -3.67 -19.46
C PRO A 320 -25.52 -2.91 -20.35
N VAL A 321 -24.24 -3.27 -20.24
CA VAL A 321 -23.14 -2.61 -20.98
C VAL A 321 -23.01 -3.19 -22.38
N SER A 322 -23.24 -2.36 -23.41
CA SER A 322 -23.08 -2.74 -24.82
C SER A 322 -21.66 -2.49 -25.35
N ARG A 323 -20.90 -3.59 -25.48
CA ARG A 323 -19.81 -3.86 -26.45
C ARG A 323 -19.10 -2.68 -27.16
N GLU A 324 -17.97 -2.27 -26.57
CA GLU A 324 -16.61 -2.40 -27.13
C GLU A 324 -16.39 -2.28 -28.67
N ASN A 325 -15.72 -1.19 -29.11
CA ASN A 325 -14.54 -1.22 -30.01
C ASN A 325 -14.03 0.20 -30.34
N SER A 326 -12.94 0.65 -29.70
CA SER A 326 -12.06 1.72 -30.24
C SER A 326 -10.75 1.83 -29.44
N MET A 327 -9.61 1.60 -30.09
CA MET A 327 -8.29 1.85 -29.50
C MET A 327 -7.86 3.31 -29.70
N GLN A 328 -8.09 4.15 -28.69
CA GLN A 328 -7.32 5.40 -28.50
C GLN A 328 -7.06 5.66 -27.02
N PRO A 329 -5.86 6.12 -26.63
CA PRO A 329 -5.52 6.43 -25.25
C PRO A 329 -6.09 7.80 -24.84
N SER A 330 -7.41 7.86 -24.58
CA SER A 330 -8.07 9.06 -24.06
C SER A 330 -8.34 8.94 -22.57
N SER A 331 -7.61 9.73 -21.76
CA SER A 331 -7.90 9.90 -20.34
C SER A 331 -9.14 10.79 -20.16
N ARG A 332 -10.31 10.21 -20.41
CA ARG A 332 -11.62 10.79 -20.07
C ARG A 332 -12.54 9.71 -19.52
N LEU A 333 -12.73 9.78 -18.20
CA LEU A 333 -13.72 9.01 -17.43
C LEU A 333 -15.06 8.98 -18.17
N VAL A 334 -15.64 7.78 -18.32
CA VAL A 334 -16.87 7.55 -19.08
C VAL A 334 -18.00 8.43 -18.54
N LYS A 335 -18.57 9.27 -19.42
CA LYS A 335 -19.62 10.22 -19.09
C LYS A 335 -20.97 9.61 -19.42
N GLU A 336 -21.54 8.84 -18.49
CA GLU A 336 -22.93 8.38 -18.65
C GLU A 336 -23.92 9.57 -18.62
N VAL A 337 -24.82 9.58 -19.59
CA VAL A 337 -25.77 10.67 -19.83
C VAL A 337 -27.09 10.33 -19.16
N SER A 338 -27.21 10.68 -17.87
CA SER A 338 -28.53 10.83 -17.26
C SER A 338 -29.28 12.00 -17.92
N GLY A 339 -30.61 11.94 -17.99
CA GLY A 339 -31.48 12.84 -18.78
C GLY A 339 -31.44 14.36 -18.50
N GLY A 340 -30.50 14.83 -17.67
CA GLY A 340 -30.14 16.25 -17.49
C GLY A 340 -28.72 16.62 -17.96
N GLY A 341 -28.01 15.74 -18.67
CA GLY A 341 -26.76 16.03 -19.40
C GLY A 341 -25.47 16.22 -18.58
N HIS A 342 -25.58 16.32 -17.24
CA HIS A 342 -24.45 16.54 -16.34
C HIS A 342 -24.18 15.31 -15.47
N PRO A 343 -22.96 14.74 -15.51
CA PRO A 343 -22.60 13.64 -14.63
C PRO A 343 -22.64 14.13 -13.18
N ARG A 344 -23.41 13.47 -12.33
CA ARG A 344 -23.41 13.77 -10.89
C ARG A 344 -22.05 13.38 -10.35
N SER A 345 -21.29 14.35 -9.84
CA SER A 345 -20.03 14.08 -9.17
C SER A 345 -20.17 14.29 -7.67
N LEU A 346 -19.90 13.26 -6.86
CA LEU A 346 -19.85 13.37 -5.41
C LEU A 346 -18.62 14.18 -5.01
N ALA A 347 -18.79 15.08 -4.04
CA ALA A 347 -17.72 15.93 -3.52
C ALA A 347 -16.91 15.15 -2.49
N ILE A 348 -15.58 15.08 -2.67
CA ILE A 348 -14.72 14.27 -1.79
C ILE A 348 -14.77 14.81 -0.34
N PRO A 349 -15.13 13.96 0.65
CA PRO A 349 -15.11 14.30 2.07
C PRO A 349 -13.78 14.92 2.51
N THR A 350 -13.83 15.89 3.40
CA THR A 350 -12.65 16.60 3.93
C THR A 350 -11.60 15.63 4.48
N CYS A 351 -12.04 14.56 5.14
CA CYS A 351 -11.20 13.47 5.66
C CYS A 351 -10.45 12.65 4.58
N LEU A 352 -10.73 12.85 3.29
CA LEU A 352 -10.08 12.15 2.18
C LEU A 352 -9.40 13.10 1.17
N GLN A 353 -9.51 14.41 1.32
CA GLN A 353 -8.96 15.38 0.35
C GLN A 353 -7.44 15.28 0.20
N HIS A 354 -6.71 15.05 1.30
CA HIS A 354 -5.25 14.86 1.26
C HIS A 354 -4.82 13.58 0.54
N PHE A 355 -5.60 12.50 0.66
CA PHE A 355 -5.37 11.26 -0.09
C PHE A 355 -5.72 11.45 -1.56
N ALA A 356 -6.90 12.01 -1.86
CA ALA A 356 -7.36 12.29 -3.23
C ALA A 356 -6.35 13.14 -4.03
N ALA A 357 -5.78 14.17 -3.42
CA ALA A 357 -4.77 15.03 -4.04
C ALA A 357 -3.44 14.32 -4.37
N ARG A 358 -3.21 13.10 -3.87
CA ARG A 358 -2.01 12.29 -4.06
C ARG A 358 -2.23 11.05 -4.93
N VAL A 359 -3.47 10.57 -5.09
CA VAL A 359 -3.80 9.32 -5.81
C VAL A 359 -3.24 9.28 -7.23
N ASP A 360 -3.39 10.36 -8.02
CA ASP A 360 -2.89 10.37 -9.41
C ASP A 360 -1.36 10.36 -9.49
N GLY A 361 -0.68 11.12 -8.64
CA GLY A 361 0.79 11.11 -8.57
C GLY A 361 1.33 9.77 -8.06
N ALA A 362 0.62 9.12 -7.16
CA ALA A 362 0.93 7.79 -6.65
C ALA A 362 0.72 6.69 -7.70
N ARG A 363 -0.39 6.74 -8.45
CA ARG A 363 -0.64 5.83 -9.59
C ARG A 363 0.48 5.95 -10.62
N LYS A 364 0.85 7.17 -11.03
CA LYS A 364 2.00 7.41 -11.91
C LYS A 364 3.31 6.87 -11.32
N ALA A 365 3.54 7.01 -10.01
CA ALA A 365 4.75 6.48 -9.37
C ALA A 365 4.80 4.95 -9.43
N LEU A 366 3.68 4.26 -9.22
CA LEU A 366 3.56 2.80 -9.37
C LEU A 366 3.73 2.37 -10.85
N GLU A 367 3.11 3.10 -11.78
CA GLU A 367 3.24 2.92 -13.23
C GLU A 367 4.69 3.05 -13.71
N PHE A 368 5.46 3.98 -13.15
CA PHE A 368 6.89 4.11 -13.47
C PHE A 368 7.78 3.12 -12.72
N VAL A 369 7.53 2.80 -11.45
CA VAL A 369 8.47 2.00 -10.64
C VAL A 369 8.22 0.51 -10.81
N ALA A 370 6.97 0.08 -10.75
CA ALA A 370 6.57 -1.31 -10.58
C ALA A 370 5.99 -1.95 -11.85
N ALA A 371 5.12 -1.26 -12.59
CA ALA A 371 4.46 -1.84 -13.77
C ALA A 371 5.42 -2.38 -14.87
N PRO A 372 6.64 -1.85 -15.08
CA PRO A 372 7.61 -2.45 -16.01
C PRO A 372 8.18 -3.79 -15.55
N CYS A 373 8.00 -4.18 -14.29
CA CYS A 373 8.47 -5.43 -13.69
C CYS A 373 7.39 -6.53 -13.67
N ALA A 374 6.46 -6.49 -14.64
CA ALA A 374 5.39 -7.47 -14.82
C ALA A 374 4.75 -7.93 -13.49
N ASP A 375 4.84 -9.21 -13.18
CA ASP A 375 4.17 -9.88 -12.08
C ASP A 375 4.77 -9.58 -10.68
N ASP A 376 6.10 -9.39 -10.59
CA ASP A 376 6.75 -8.79 -9.43
C ASP A 376 6.16 -7.40 -9.15
N GLY A 377 5.96 -6.63 -10.22
CA GLY A 377 5.34 -5.32 -10.22
C GLY A 377 3.93 -5.36 -9.62
N GLU A 378 3.09 -6.27 -10.09
CA GLU A 378 1.73 -6.47 -9.55
C GLU A 378 1.77 -6.83 -8.05
N GLY A 379 2.65 -7.73 -7.63
CA GLY A 379 2.85 -8.07 -6.22
C GLY A 379 3.22 -6.88 -5.34
N TRP A 380 4.12 -6.00 -5.83
CA TRP A 380 4.50 -4.78 -5.12
C TRP A 380 3.35 -3.76 -5.06
N ILE A 381 2.61 -3.59 -6.16
CA ILE A 381 1.47 -2.68 -6.26
C ILE A 381 0.37 -3.12 -5.30
N THR A 382 0.01 -4.41 -5.31
CA THR A 382 -0.90 -5.03 -4.34
C THR A 382 -0.46 -4.77 -2.91
N GLY A 383 0.83 -5.00 -2.58
CA GLY A 383 1.36 -4.76 -1.22
C GLY A 383 1.26 -3.30 -0.74
N VAL A 384 1.27 -2.32 -1.65
CA VAL A 384 1.00 -0.91 -1.34
C VAL A 384 -0.51 -0.66 -1.19
N VAL A 385 -1.31 -1.11 -2.15
CA VAL A 385 -2.76 -0.82 -2.21
C VAL A 385 -3.53 -1.51 -1.09
N VAL A 386 -3.27 -2.79 -0.80
CA VAL A 386 -3.90 -3.53 0.31
C VAL A 386 -3.61 -2.86 1.66
N ALA A 387 -2.38 -2.37 1.87
CA ALA A 387 -2.04 -1.65 3.10
C ALA A 387 -2.75 -0.29 3.21
N VAL A 388 -2.97 0.39 2.07
CA VAL A 388 -3.75 1.63 1.98
C VAL A 388 -5.22 1.37 2.30
N VAL A 389 -5.83 0.34 1.69
CA VAL A 389 -7.21 -0.09 1.95
C VAL A 389 -7.39 -0.40 3.43
N TRP A 390 -6.58 -1.30 3.98
CA TRP A 390 -6.63 -1.71 5.37
C TRP A 390 -6.62 -0.51 6.33
N LYS A 391 -5.63 0.37 6.18
CA LYS A 391 -5.49 1.50 7.10
C LYS A 391 -6.60 2.54 6.90
N GLY A 392 -7.12 2.69 5.68
CA GLY A 392 -8.31 3.50 5.40
C GLY A 392 -9.57 2.97 6.07
N MET A 393 -9.80 1.65 6.03
CA MET A 393 -10.93 1.00 6.71
C MET A 393 -10.87 1.25 8.22
N CYS A 394 -9.72 0.98 8.87
CA CYS A 394 -9.54 1.27 10.30
C CYS A 394 -9.81 2.75 10.62
N ILE A 395 -9.18 3.67 9.88
CA ILE A 395 -9.33 5.11 10.11
C ILE A 395 -10.79 5.59 9.92
N ILE A 396 -11.55 5.04 8.98
CA ILE A 396 -12.96 5.41 8.76
C ILE A 396 -13.88 4.76 9.81
N SER A 397 -13.55 3.55 10.28
CA SER A 397 -14.27 2.89 11.40
C SER A 397 -14.15 3.64 12.73
N GLU A 398 -13.04 4.36 12.93
CA GLU A 398 -12.77 5.12 14.17
C GLU A 398 -13.35 6.54 14.16
N LYS A 399 -13.70 7.11 12.99
CA LYS A 399 -14.08 8.52 12.88
C LYS A 399 -15.58 8.77 13.04
N ASP A 400 -15.92 9.62 13.99
CA ASP A 400 -17.26 10.18 14.19
C ASP A 400 -17.63 11.19 13.09
N LEU A 401 -17.92 10.67 11.90
CA LEU A 401 -18.36 11.43 10.73
C LEU A 401 -19.83 11.89 10.83
N THR A 402 -20.54 11.48 11.88
CA THR A 402 -21.95 11.81 12.17
C THR A 402 -22.12 13.14 12.91
N ALA A 403 -21.04 13.72 13.45
CA ALA A 403 -21.11 14.95 14.24
C ALA A 403 -21.63 16.15 13.40
N PRO A 404 -22.80 16.74 13.71
CA PRO A 404 -23.44 17.74 12.84
C PRO A 404 -22.71 19.10 12.76
N GLY A 405 -21.63 19.29 13.53
CA GLY A 405 -20.76 20.47 13.45
C GLY A 405 -19.89 20.52 12.20
N GLY A 406 -19.72 19.41 11.48
CA GLY A 406 -18.83 19.30 10.30
C GLY A 406 -19.30 20.02 9.03
N ARG A 407 -20.35 20.83 9.06
CA ARG A 407 -20.80 21.58 7.88
C ARG A 407 -19.72 22.60 7.50
N PRO A 408 -19.05 22.49 6.34
CA PRO A 408 -18.00 23.44 5.98
C PRO A 408 -18.59 24.85 6.02
N PRO A 409 -17.87 25.84 6.58
CA PRO A 409 -18.41 27.18 6.76
C PRO A 409 -18.92 27.66 5.41
N SER A 410 -20.19 28.09 5.37
CA SER A 410 -20.82 28.46 4.11
C SER A 410 -19.97 29.50 3.38
N PRO A 411 -19.98 29.59 2.04
CA PRO A 411 -19.21 30.61 1.34
C PRO A 411 -19.47 32.02 1.89
N GLY A 412 -20.71 32.32 2.32
CA GLY A 412 -21.05 33.57 3.01
C GLY A 412 -20.48 33.70 4.44
N SER A 413 -20.32 32.59 5.18
CA SER A 413 -19.62 32.57 6.48
C SER A 413 -18.12 32.85 6.31
N VAL A 414 -17.48 32.24 5.31
CA VAL A 414 -16.06 32.48 4.99
C VAL A 414 -15.85 33.91 4.49
N SER A 415 -16.70 34.40 3.60
CA SER A 415 -16.66 35.80 3.15
C SER A 415 -16.89 36.79 4.30
N LYS A 416 -17.81 36.53 5.23
CA LYS A 416 -17.98 37.38 6.43
C LYS A 416 -16.75 37.37 7.34
N ALA A 417 -16.17 36.20 7.59
CA ALA A 417 -14.95 36.08 8.41
C ALA A 417 -13.77 36.84 7.78
N LEU A 418 -13.53 36.67 6.48
CA LEU A 418 -12.50 37.40 5.74
C LEU A 418 -12.77 38.91 5.69
N HIS A 419 -14.03 39.33 5.56
CA HIS A 419 -14.38 40.75 5.51
C HIS A 419 -14.16 41.46 6.86
N ASN A 420 -14.36 40.75 7.98
CA ASN A 420 -14.04 41.26 9.32
C ASN A 420 -12.52 41.36 9.54
N LEU A 421 -11.75 40.36 9.09
CA LEU A 421 -10.28 40.37 9.13
C LEU A 421 -9.63 41.54 8.35
N SER A 422 -10.32 42.10 7.35
CA SER A 422 -9.84 43.29 6.62
C SER A 422 -10.17 44.64 7.30
N LYS A 423 -10.76 44.65 8.50
CA LYS A 423 -11.02 45.88 9.28
C LYS A 423 -10.14 46.05 10.52
N GLU A 424 -9.37 45.04 10.90
CA GLU A 424 -8.47 45.09 12.06
C GLU A 424 -7.03 45.47 11.69
N LYS A 425 -6.89 46.65 11.06
CA LYS A 425 -5.60 47.32 10.90
C LYS A 425 -5.76 48.82 10.77
N ASP A 426 -6.08 49.47 11.90
CA ASP A 426 -5.58 50.80 12.27
C ASP A 426 -6.01 51.14 13.71
N GLY A 427 -5.04 51.35 14.60
CA GLY A 427 -5.27 51.88 15.96
C GLY A 427 -4.59 51.11 17.09
N HIS A 428 -3.86 51.84 17.94
CA HIS A 428 -3.27 51.45 19.23
C HIS A 428 -1.90 50.74 19.23
N ALA A 429 -0.86 51.50 18.89
CA ALA A 429 0.38 51.49 19.65
C ALA A 429 0.47 52.80 20.47
N PRO A 430 1.04 52.80 21.70
CA PRO A 430 0.94 53.95 22.61
C PRO A 430 1.91 55.08 22.24
N THR A 431 1.44 56.33 22.39
CA THR A 431 2.22 57.55 22.17
C THR A 431 3.25 57.80 23.27
N ALA A 432 4.53 57.86 22.88
CA ALA A 432 5.48 58.77 23.51
C ALA A 432 5.28 60.20 22.95
N SER A 433 5.62 61.23 23.72
CA SER A 433 5.30 62.63 23.46
C SER A 433 6.41 63.40 22.70
N ASN A 434 6.00 64.52 22.09
CA ASN A 434 6.82 65.63 21.58
C ASN A 434 7.65 65.35 20.30
N HIS A 435 7.86 66.30 19.36
CA HIS A 435 7.56 67.74 19.33
C HIS A 435 7.44 68.29 17.89
N TYR A 436 6.87 69.50 17.75
CA TYR A 436 6.92 70.51 16.68
C TYR A 436 7.31 70.17 15.21
N GLY A 437 6.53 70.70 14.26
CA GLY A 437 6.96 70.93 12.87
C GLY A 437 5.79 71.25 11.91
N ALA A 438 5.87 72.33 11.15
CA ALA A 438 4.73 72.87 10.37
C ALA A 438 4.88 72.78 8.84
N ALA A 439 3.72 72.94 8.18
CA ALA A 439 3.50 73.53 6.84
C ALA A 439 3.64 72.70 5.54
N GLY A 440 2.56 72.73 4.75
CA GLY A 440 2.52 72.59 3.28
C GLY A 440 2.37 71.17 2.70
N LEU A 441 1.83 70.96 1.48
CA LEU A 441 1.02 71.81 0.58
C LEU A 441 0.55 70.95 -0.63
N GLY A 442 -0.64 71.19 -1.20
CA GLY A 442 -1.17 70.50 -2.41
C GLY A 442 -1.81 69.13 -2.09
N GLY A 443 -2.97 68.74 -2.62
CA GLY A 443 -3.39 68.72 -4.03
C GLY A 443 -3.42 67.24 -4.47
N VAL A 444 -4.39 66.69 -5.21
CA VAL A 444 -5.34 67.28 -6.17
C VAL A 444 -6.70 66.57 -6.12
N THR A 445 -7.75 67.25 -6.53
CA THR A 445 -9.13 66.75 -6.62
C THR A 445 -9.39 65.78 -7.77
N ALA A 446 -10.19 64.73 -7.52
CA ALA A 446 -11.01 64.08 -8.54
C ALA A 446 -12.38 63.72 -7.95
N LYS A 447 -13.40 64.47 -8.36
CA LYS A 447 -14.82 64.27 -8.05
C LYS A 447 -15.51 63.75 -9.32
N LEU A 448 -16.80 63.41 -9.22
CA LEU A 448 -17.71 63.00 -10.32
C LEU A 448 -17.62 61.53 -10.73
N THR A 449 -18.70 60.76 -10.99
CA THR A 449 -20.14 60.70 -10.66
C THR A 449 -20.73 59.63 -11.60
N ASN A 450 -21.95 59.16 -11.32
CA ASN A 450 -22.77 58.23 -12.14
C ASN A 450 -22.31 56.76 -12.15
N GLY A 451 -23.21 55.78 -12.24
CA GLY A 451 -24.66 55.88 -12.45
C GLY A 451 -25.47 54.79 -11.75
N LEU A 452 -26.67 55.17 -11.31
CA LEU A 452 -27.71 54.25 -10.84
C LEU A 452 -28.16 53.34 -12.00
N SER A 453 -27.80 52.06 -11.96
CA SER A 453 -28.45 51.04 -12.79
C SER A 453 -29.52 50.34 -11.97
N ILE A 454 -30.76 50.80 -12.13
CA ILE A 454 -31.95 50.10 -11.64
C ILE A 454 -32.14 48.85 -12.52
N LEU A 455 -31.50 47.75 -12.13
CA LEU A 455 -31.72 46.45 -12.75
C LEU A 455 -33.10 45.92 -12.34
N PRO A 456 -33.96 45.50 -13.29
CA PRO A 456 -35.30 45.02 -12.96
C PRO A 456 -35.19 43.71 -12.16
N SER A 457 -35.85 43.69 -11.01
CA SER A 457 -35.93 42.53 -10.12
C SER A 457 -36.76 41.42 -10.77
N ARG A 458 -36.16 40.69 -11.72
CA ARG A 458 -36.70 39.42 -12.22
C ARG A 458 -36.51 38.39 -11.12
N SER A 459 -37.58 38.12 -10.39
CA SER A 459 -37.78 36.93 -9.56
C SER A 459 -37.77 35.67 -10.42
N ALA A 460 -36.63 35.37 -11.05
CA ALA A 460 -36.38 34.10 -11.68
C ALA A 460 -36.44 33.04 -10.58
N SER A 461 -37.44 32.16 -10.68
CA SER A 461 -37.61 31.02 -9.80
C SER A 461 -36.30 30.27 -9.69
N ARG A 462 -35.67 30.31 -8.50
CA ARG A 462 -34.50 29.47 -8.24
C ARG A 462 -34.97 28.04 -8.47
N PRO A 463 -34.32 27.27 -9.36
CA PRO A 463 -34.70 25.88 -9.57
C PRO A 463 -34.66 25.18 -8.21
N PRO A 464 -35.65 24.32 -7.89
CA PRO A 464 -35.71 23.66 -6.60
C PRO A 464 -34.37 22.97 -6.35
N SER A 465 -33.72 23.32 -5.22
CA SER A 465 -32.42 22.76 -4.87
C SER A 465 -32.51 21.24 -4.96
N PRO A 466 -31.61 20.57 -5.70
CA PRO A 466 -31.75 19.15 -5.96
C PRO A 466 -31.86 18.40 -4.63
N PRO A 467 -32.76 17.39 -4.52
CA PRO A 467 -32.99 16.70 -3.27
C PRO A 467 -31.67 16.09 -2.80
N HIS A 468 -31.11 16.67 -1.74
CA HIS A 468 -29.91 16.16 -1.11
C HIS A 468 -30.27 14.84 -0.42
N SER A 469 -29.97 13.73 -1.09
CA SER A 469 -29.93 12.41 -0.44
C SER A 469 -29.06 12.54 0.80
N LYS A 470 -29.66 12.37 1.98
CA LYS A 470 -28.96 12.39 3.28
C LYS A 470 -28.18 11.07 3.42
N LEU A 471 -27.17 10.90 2.58
CA LEU A 471 -26.26 9.78 2.63
C LEU A 471 -25.38 9.97 3.87
N ASP A 472 -25.25 8.92 4.68
CA ASP A 472 -24.50 9.01 5.93
C ASP A 472 -23.03 9.40 5.66
N GLY A 473 -22.44 10.15 6.60
CA GLY A 473 -21.08 10.68 6.47
C GLY A 473 -20.03 9.57 6.32
N MET A 474 -20.22 8.44 7.00
CA MET A 474 -19.35 7.28 6.92
C MET A 474 -19.53 6.53 5.59
N THR A 475 -20.77 6.31 5.16
CA THR A 475 -21.04 5.68 3.86
C THR A 475 -20.47 6.52 2.71
N HIS A 476 -20.58 7.85 2.80
CA HIS A 476 -20.02 8.78 1.81
C HIS A 476 -18.49 8.77 1.79
N ALA A 477 -17.85 8.64 2.96
CA ALA A 477 -16.41 8.44 3.06
C ALA A 477 -15.98 7.10 2.44
N LEU A 478 -16.68 6.00 2.73
CA LEU A 478 -16.37 4.68 2.15
C LEU A 478 -16.54 4.66 0.63
N MET A 479 -17.65 5.20 0.10
CA MET A 479 -17.86 5.36 -1.36
C MET A 479 -16.73 6.15 -2.02
N SER A 480 -16.33 7.27 -1.41
CA SER A 480 -15.27 8.13 -1.95
C SER A 480 -13.90 7.45 -1.87
N PHE A 481 -13.63 6.73 -0.78
CA PHE A 481 -12.39 6.01 -0.57
C PHE A 481 -12.26 4.82 -1.54
N GLU A 482 -13.31 4.01 -1.69
CA GLU A 482 -13.39 2.90 -2.64
C GLU A 482 -13.08 3.36 -4.07
N ALA A 483 -13.71 4.44 -4.52
CA ALA A 483 -13.45 4.99 -5.86
C ALA A 483 -12.03 5.56 -6.02
N LEU A 484 -11.44 6.14 -4.97
CA LEU A 484 -10.05 6.62 -4.97
C LEU A 484 -9.03 5.47 -4.97
N VAL A 485 -9.30 4.37 -4.26
CA VAL A 485 -8.48 3.15 -4.29
C VAL A 485 -8.59 2.46 -5.66
N LYS A 486 -9.80 2.30 -6.19
CA LYS A 486 -10.02 1.78 -7.55
C LYS A 486 -9.28 2.64 -8.59
N ARG A 487 -9.30 3.97 -8.45
CA ARG A 487 -8.50 4.89 -9.29
C ARG A 487 -6.99 4.70 -9.12
N LEU A 488 -6.49 4.46 -7.90
CA LEU A 488 -5.08 4.21 -7.61
C LEU A 488 -4.58 2.92 -8.27
N ALA A 489 -5.36 1.84 -8.24
CA ALA A 489 -4.99 0.54 -8.79
C ALA A 489 -5.35 0.35 -10.28
N ASN A 490 -6.15 1.23 -10.87
CA ASN A 490 -6.72 1.07 -12.21
C ASN A 490 -5.65 0.79 -13.28
N GLY A 491 -5.75 -0.35 -13.97
CA GLY A 491 -4.85 -0.76 -15.05
C GLY A 491 -3.39 -1.02 -14.62
N LEU A 492 -3.14 -1.18 -13.32
CA LEU A 492 -1.82 -1.49 -12.77
C LEU A 492 -1.68 -2.95 -12.26
N VAL A 493 -2.82 -3.63 -12.07
CA VAL A 493 -2.90 -5.05 -11.71
C VAL A 493 -4.03 -5.65 -12.54
N GLN A 494 -3.80 -6.81 -13.14
CA GLN A 494 -4.80 -7.53 -13.91
C GLN A 494 -5.95 -8.04 -13.01
N PRO A 495 -7.18 -8.11 -13.52
CA PRO A 495 -8.29 -8.72 -12.80
C PRO A 495 -8.02 -10.23 -12.62
N PRO A 496 -8.54 -10.87 -11.55
CA PRO A 496 -8.35 -12.32 -11.33
C PRO A 496 -8.91 -13.18 -12.47
N ASN A 497 -9.90 -12.68 -13.21
CA ASN A 497 -10.50 -13.37 -14.38
C ASN A 497 -9.70 -13.20 -15.68
N SER A 498 -8.50 -12.62 -15.64
CA SER A 498 -7.54 -12.74 -16.73
C SER A 498 -7.16 -14.21 -16.91
N THR A 499 -6.78 -14.62 -18.13
CA THR A 499 -6.59 -16.02 -18.56
C THR A 499 -6.02 -16.93 -17.47
N PRO A 500 -6.69 -18.04 -17.10
CA PRO A 500 -6.26 -18.86 -15.98
C PRO A 500 -4.82 -19.35 -16.22
N PRO A 501 -3.89 -19.13 -15.26
CA PRO A 501 -2.51 -19.53 -15.43
C PRO A 501 -2.42 -21.05 -15.55
N SER A 502 -1.45 -21.53 -16.35
CA SER A 502 -1.17 -22.97 -16.47
C SER A 502 -0.64 -23.60 -15.17
N ASP A 503 -0.26 -22.79 -14.17
CA ASP A 503 0.10 -23.22 -12.83
C ASP A 503 -0.85 -22.57 -11.78
N PRO A 504 -1.70 -23.33 -11.07
CA PRO A 504 -2.57 -22.83 -9.99
C PRO A 504 -1.80 -22.47 -8.70
N HIS A 505 -0.47 -22.54 -8.70
CA HIS A 505 0.39 -22.09 -7.59
C HIS A 505 1.25 -20.87 -7.94
N ALA A 506 1.04 -20.24 -9.09
CA ALA A 506 1.71 -18.99 -9.47
C ALA A 506 1.45 -17.88 -8.42
N THR A 507 2.52 -17.25 -7.93
CA THR A 507 2.47 -16.17 -6.93
C THR A 507 1.74 -14.91 -7.42
N GLU A 508 1.62 -14.77 -8.74
CA GLU A 508 0.75 -13.81 -9.45
C GLU A 508 -0.70 -13.86 -8.99
N HIS A 509 -1.28 -15.06 -8.98
CA HIS A 509 -2.69 -15.28 -8.69
C HIS A 509 -3.00 -14.76 -7.29
N LEU A 510 -2.11 -15.05 -6.34
CA LEU A 510 -2.19 -14.60 -4.96
C LEU A 510 -2.17 -13.06 -4.82
N ALA A 511 -1.42 -12.34 -5.66
CA ALA A 511 -1.41 -10.89 -5.65
C ALA A 511 -2.71 -10.29 -6.21
N ARG A 512 -3.27 -10.89 -7.28
CA ARG A 512 -4.54 -10.49 -7.89
C ARG A 512 -5.72 -10.78 -6.94
N GLU A 513 -5.75 -11.97 -6.35
CA GLU A 513 -6.73 -12.37 -5.32
C GLU A 513 -6.66 -11.47 -4.09
N ALA A 514 -5.48 -11.22 -3.52
CA ALA A 514 -5.38 -10.41 -2.30
C ALA A 514 -5.80 -8.95 -2.51
N LEU A 515 -5.58 -8.39 -3.71
CA LEU A 515 -6.14 -7.08 -4.07
C LEU A 515 -7.66 -7.14 -4.23
N HIS A 516 -8.19 -8.22 -4.82
CA HIS A 516 -9.62 -8.45 -4.96
C HIS A 516 -10.31 -8.56 -3.59
N GLU A 517 -9.86 -9.47 -2.72
CA GLU A 517 -10.36 -9.65 -1.34
C GLU A 517 -10.33 -8.33 -0.54
N ALA A 518 -9.31 -7.49 -0.71
CA ALA A 518 -9.24 -6.19 -0.03
C ALA A 518 -10.27 -5.18 -0.57
N LEU A 519 -10.52 -5.16 -1.89
CA LEU A 519 -11.54 -4.30 -2.52
C LEU A 519 -12.97 -4.78 -2.22
N GLU A 520 -13.16 -6.08 -2.10
CA GLU A 520 -14.38 -6.75 -1.65
C GLU A 520 -14.66 -6.38 -0.20
N ALA A 521 -13.74 -6.62 0.74
CA ALA A 521 -13.89 -6.23 2.14
C ALA A 521 -14.21 -4.72 2.34
N LEU A 522 -13.68 -3.83 1.48
CA LEU A 522 -14.03 -2.41 1.48
C LEU A 522 -15.45 -2.14 0.94
N THR A 523 -15.89 -2.93 -0.05
CA THR A 523 -17.25 -2.89 -0.60
C THR A 523 -18.26 -3.40 0.42
N SER A 524 -17.97 -4.52 1.08
CA SER A 524 -18.72 -5.09 2.19
C SER A 524 -18.84 -4.10 3.35
N PHE A 525 -17.76 -3.39 3.68
CA PHE A 525 -17.81 -2.30 4.66
C PHE A 525 -18.75 -1.15 4.26
N ARG A 526 -18.73 -0.76 2.99
CA ARG A 526 -19.63 0.28 2.45
C ARG A 526 -21.10 -0.17 2.55
N LEU A 527 -21.40 -1.43 2.24
CA LEU A 527 -22.76 -1.99 2.32
C LEU A 527 -23.25 -2.04 3.77
N ALA A 528 -22.46 -2.58 4.69
CA ALA A 528 -22.77 -2.59 6.12
C ALA A 528 -22.99 -1.17 6.66
N SER A 529 -22.13 -0.20 6.32
CA SER A 529 -22.30 1.21 6.71
C SER A 529 -23.59 1.83 6.15
N ALA A 530 -23.94 1.53 4.89
CA ALA A 530 -25.17 2.03 4.27
C ALA A 530 -26.42 1.48 4.97
N ALA A 531 -26.40 0.21 5.40
CA ALA A 531 -27.48 -0.39 6.18
C ALA A 531 -27.57 0.20 7.60
N MET A 532 -26.44 0.46 8.27
CA MET A 532 -26.40 1.09 9.59
C MET A 532 -27.01 2.51 9.59
N GLY A 533 -26.75 3.31 8.54
CA GLY A 533 -27.33 4.65 8.36
C GLY A 533 -28.75 4.66 7.80
N GLY A 534 -29.34 3.49 7.52
CA GLY A 534 -30.68 3.35 6.94
C GLY A 534 -31.83 3.48 7.95
N PRO A 535 -33.09 3.53 7.47
CA PRO A 535 -34.25 3.40 8.35
C PRO A 535 -34.20 2.06 9.08
N HIS A 536 -34.40 2.08 10.40
CA HIS A 536 -34.30 0.90 11.27
C HIS A 536 -32.91 0.20 11.25
N GLY A 537 -31.84 0.91 10.90
CA GLY A 537 -30.45 0.40 10.88
C GLY A 537 -30.06 -0.55 12.01
N PRO A 538 -30.25 -0.22 13.30
CA PRO A 538 -29.89 -1.12 14.40
C PRO A 538 -30.62 -2.48 14.34
N ALA A 539 -31.94 -2.46 14.10
CA ALA A 539 -32.76 -3.65 14.03
C ALA A 539 -32.47 -4.48 12.77
N ARG A 540 -32.20 -3.83 11.63
CA ARG A 540 -31.82 -4.49 10.37
C ARG A 540 -30.47 -5.21 10.51
N ILE A 541 -29.47 -4.52 11.06
CA ILE A 541 -28.14 -5.10 11.31
C ILE A 541 -28.22 -6.24 12.33
N LEU A 542 -29.00 -6.09 13.40
CA LEU A 542 -29.24 -7.17 14.37
C LEU A 542 -29.92 -8.40 13.74
N GLY A 543 -30.91 -8.21 12.86
CA GLY A 543 -31.54 -9.30 12.12
C GLY A 543 -30.56 -10.02 11.19
N SER A 544 -29.75 -9.25 10.47
CA SER A 544 -28.73 -9.75 9.53
C SER A 544 -27.66 -10.57 10.24
N LEU A 545 -27.11 -10.06 11.34
CA LEU A 545 -26.15 -10.79 12.16
C LEU A 545 -26.72 -12.07 12.79
N ARG A 546 -28.04 -12.15 13.03
CA ARG A 546 -28.69 -13.38 13.48
C ARG A 546 -28.79 -14.40 12.35
N ARG A 547 -29.13 -13.99 11.12
CA ARG A 547 -29.11 -14.88 9.95
C ARG A 547 -27.72 -15.44 9.68
N VAL A 548 -26.68 -14.59 9.67
CA VAL A 548 -25.26 -15.01 9.55
C VAL A 548 -24.82 -15.95 10.68
N ARG A 549 -25.35 -15.78 11.90
CA ARG A 549 -25.06 -16.71 13.01
C ARG A 549 -25.76 -18.05 12.84
N ASP A 550 -27.02 -18.01 12.44
CA ASP A 550 -27.95 -19.15 12.45
C ASP A 550 -27.99 -19.90 11.10
N ASP A 551 -27.17 -19.48 10.13
CA ASP A 551 -27.05 -20.04 8.76
C ASP A 551 -28.41 -20.02 8.02
N ILE A 552 -29.04 -18.83 7.97
CA ILE A 552 -30.39 -18.62 7.41
C ILE A 552 -30.33 -17.76 6.13
N ASP A 553 -30.64 -18.36 4.99
CA ASP A 553 -30.74 -17.67 3.70
C ASP A 553 -31.94 -16.71 3.63
N ASP A 554 -31.71 -15.48 3.16
CA ASP A 554 -32.74 -14.47 2.87
C ASP A 554 -32.33 -13.67 1.62
N GLU A 555 -32.86 -14.05 0.45
CA GLU A 555 -32.56 -13.41 -0.86
C GLU A 555 -32.71 -11.88 -0.86
N SER A 556 -33.50 -11.31 0.05
CA SER A 556 -33.72 -9.86 0.14
C SER A 556 -32.61 -9.10 0.88
N GLU A 557 -31.78 -9.82 1.65
CA GLU A 557 -30.71 -9.27 2.48
C GLU A 557 -29.37 -10.05 2.36
N GLU A 558 -29.28 -11.08 1.52
CA GLU A 558 -28.07 -11.86 1.17
C GLU A 558 -26.84 -10.95 1.02
N ALA A 559 -26.92 -9.92 0.17
CA ALA A 559 -25.82 -8.97 -0.05
C ALA A 559 -25.45 -8.08 1.16
N LEU A 560 -26.24 -8.06 2.23
CA LEU A 560 -25.89 -7.47 3.52
C LEU A 560 -25.33 -8.52 4.48
N ASP A 561 -25.84 -9.75 4.44
CA ASP A 561 -25.36 -10.88 5.23
C ASP A 561 -23.92 -11.25 4.80
N ASP A 562 -23.68 -11.45 3.50
CA ASP A 562 -22.35 -11.58 2.88
C ASP A 562 -21.42 -10.44 3.31
N ALA A 563 -21.92 -9.21 3.25
CA ALA A 563 -21.14 -8.03 3.59
C ALA A 563 -20.77 -7.94 5.08
N LEU A 564 -21.55 -8.60 5.95
CA LEU A 564 -21.27 -8.73 7.38
C LEU A 564 -20.38 -9.95 7.68
N GLU A 565 -20.30 -10.94 6.80
CA GLU A 565 -19.33 -12.05 6.87
C GLU A 565 -17.95 -11.67 6.30
N ASP A 566 -17.88 -11.00 5.16
CA ASP A 566 -16.60 -10.59 4.54
C ASP A 566 -15.84 -9.53 5.34
N LEU A 567 -16.56 -8.68 6.08
CA LEU A 567 -15.93 -7.60 6.81
C LEU A 567 -14.97 -8.17 7.88
N PRO A 568 -13.71 -7.69 7.99
CA PRO A 568 -12.78 -8.22 8.99
C PRO A 568 -13.34 -8.08 10.40
N ALA A 569 -13.31 -9.15 11.20
CA ALA A 569 -14.12 -9.26 12.42
C ALA A 569 -13.89 -8.09 13.40
N VAL A 570 -12.63 -7.68 13.60
CA VAL A 570 -12.28 -6.54 14.47
C VAL A 570 -12.79 -5.20 13.93
N VAL A 571 -12.86 -5.02 12.61
CA VAL A 571 -13.45 -3.80 12.00
C VAL A 571 -14.95 -3.79 12.23
N LEU A 572 -15.64 -4.91 12.02
CA LEU A 572 -17.07 -5.05 12.35
C LEU A 572 -17.34 -4.71 13.82
N PHE A 573 -16.58 -5.31 14.75
CA PHE A 573 -16.72 -5.05 16.18
C PHE A 573 -16.46 -3.58 16.53
N ALA A 574 -15.42 -2.94 15.97
CA ALA A 574 -15.12 -1.53 16.23
C ALA A 574 -16.27 -0.61 15.77
N VAL A 575 -16.89 -0.89 14.63
CA VAL A 575 -17.98 -0.09 14.08
C VAL A 575 -19.26 -0.28 14.91
N LEU A 576 -19.63 -1.51 15.23
CA LEU A 576 -20.79 -1.81 16.08
C LEU A 576 -20.62 -1.25 17.50
N HIS A 577 -19.43 -1.34 18.08
CA HIS A 577 -19.07 -0.73 19.37
C HIS A 577 -19.25 0.79 19.36
N ARG A 578 -18.84 1.46 18.28
CA ARG A 578 -19.02 2.91 18.11
C ARG A 578 -20.50 3.28 17.99
N GLN A 579 -21.29 2.56 17.17
CA GLN A 579 -22.73 2.82 17.03
C GLN A 579 -23.49 2.60 18.35
N ALA A 580 -23.15 1.53 19.08
CA ALA A 580 -23.70 1.25 20.40
C ALA A 580 -23.38 2.40 21.39
N ASN A 581 -22.13 2.83 21.47
CA ASN A 581 -21.75 3.95 22.35
C ASN A 581 -22.40 5.29 21.95
N ALA A 582 -22.56 5.56 20.65
CA ALA A 582 -23.28 6.74 20.18
C ALA A 582 -24.76 6.71 20.62
N ALA A 583 -25.45 5.58 20.44
CA ALA A 583 -26.85 5.42 20.87
C ALA A 583 -27.00 5.48 22.40
N LEU A 584 -26.10 4.83 23.15
CA LEU A 584 -26.08 4.88 24.62
C LEU A 584 -25.92 6.32 25.14
N SER A 585 -25.11 7.16 24.47
CA SER A 585 -24.91 8.57 24.85
C SER A 585 -26.17 9.45 24.77
N HIS A 586 -27.23 8.97 24.10
CA HIS A 586 -28.51 9.66 24.01
C HIS A 586 -29.49 9.29 25.13
N ILE A 587 -29.23 8.24 25.91
CA ILE A 587 -30.07 7.85 27.04
C ILE A 587 -29.86 8.84 28.19
N ARG A 588 -30.93 9.55 28.57
CA ARG A 588 -30.90 10.51 29.68
C ARG A 588 -31.22 9.81 31.00
N ILE A 589 -30.19 9.38 31.73
CA ILE A 589 -30.35 8.95 33.12
C ILE A 589 -30.52 10.20 33.98
N THR A 590 -31.75 10.57 34.31
CA THR A 590 -32.05 11.75 35.15
C THR A 590 -32.11 11.45 36.64
N ASP A 591 -32.11 10.18 37.06
CA ASP A 591 -32.17 9.81 38.47
C ASP A 591 -30.84 9.23 38.98
N GLU A 592 -30.12 10.03 39.78
CA GLU A 592 -28.90 9.61 40.48
C GLU A 592 -29.15 8.44 41.45
N LYS A 593 -30.39 8.24 41.93
CA LYS A 593 -30.74 7.19 42.90
C LYS A 593 -30.63 5.78 42.34
N LEU A 594 -30.68 5.60 41.02
CA LEU A 594 -30.55 4.28 40.40
C LEU A 594 -29.13 3.70 40.59
N GLY A 595 -28.13 4.53 40.92
CA GLY A 595 -26.76 4.10 41.18
C GLY A 595 -26.10 3.39 39.99
N LEU A 596 -26.56 3.69 38.77
CA LEU A 596 -26.12 3.00 37.55
C LEU A 596 -24.65 3.32 37.26
N VAL A 597 -23.91 2.28 36.89
CA VAL A 597 -22.59 2.43 36.27
C VAL A 597 -22.75 3.10 34.90
N GLU A 598 -21.72 3.85 34.47
CA GLU A 598 -21.67 4.48 33.14
C GLU A 598 -22.16 3.53 32.03
N LEU A 599 -23.24 3.94 31.35
CA LEU A 599 -23.80 3.25 30.17
C LEU A 599 -22.90 3.50 28.96
N ARG A 600 -21.71 2.93 29.00
CA ARG A 600 -20.71 2.97 27.94
C ARG A 600 -20.02 1.62 27.86
N LEU A 601 -19.85 1.09 26.66
CA LEU A 601 -18.98 -0.04 26.39
C LEU A 601 -17.52 0.44 26.38
N LYS A 602 -16.66 -0.11 27.24
CA LYS A 602 -15.22 0.16 27.16
C LYS A 602 -14.65 -0.36 25.85
N SER A 603 -13.65 0.31 25.30
CA SER A 603 -12.96 -0.18 24.09
C SER A 603 -12.07 -1.39 24.44
N PRO A 604 -11.81 -2.32 23.49
CA PRO A 604 -10.91 -3.44 23.75
C PRO A 604 -9.52 -3.00 24.23
N ALA A 605 -9.01 -1.86 23.73
CA ALA A 605 -7.74 -1.28 24.17
C ALA A 605 -7.80 -0.84 25.65
N GLU A 606 -8.89 -0.21 26.09
CA GLU A 606 -9.11 0.16 27.50
C GLU A 606 -9.14 -1.07 28.41
N VAL A 607 -9.81 -2.16 28.00
CA VAL A 607 -9.90 -3.40 28.79
C VAL A 607 -8.56 -4.15 28.85
N TYR A 608 -7.76 -4.12 27.78
CA TYR A 608 -6.39 -4.65 27.80
C TYR A 608 -5.39 -3.74 28.55
N GLY A 609 -5.77 -2.52 28.92
CA GLY A 609 -4.84 -1.51 29.47
C GLY A 609 -3.80 -1.03 28.46
N TRP A 610 -4.09 -1.10 27.15
CA TRP A 610 -3.18 -0.72 26.07
C TRP A 610 -3.44 0.69 25.56
N SER A 611 -2.38 1.38 25.15
CA SER A 611 -2.53 2.59 24.35
C SER A 611 -3.12 2.29 22.96
N ARG A 612 -3.73 3.30 22.32
CA ARG A 612 -4.25 3.15 20.94
C ARG A 612 -3.17 2.67 19.97
N ALA A 613 -1.94 3.19 20.10
CA ALA A 613 -0.82 2.81 19.25
C ALA A 613 -0.39 1.34 19.45
N GLU A 614 -0.46 0.80 20.66
CA GLU A 614 -0.18 -0.62 20.92
C GLU A 614 -1.28 -1.52 20.37
N PHE A 615 -2.55 -1.14 20.54
CA PHE A 615 -3.67 -1.85 19.94
C PHE A 615 -3.58 -1.85 18.40
N GLU A 616 -3.27 -0.70 17.79
CA GLU A 616 -3.03 -0.60 16.34
C GLU A 616 -1.87 -1.49 15.88
N LYS A 617 -0.77 -1.52 16.62
CA LYS A 617 0.43 -2.31 16.29
C LYS A 617 0.23 -3.83 16.45
N GLN A 618 -0.56 -4.25 17.44
CA GLN A 618 -0.77 -5.67 17.74
C GLN A 618 -1.96 -6.27 16.98
N VAL A 619 -3.09 -5.55 16.96
CA VAL A 619 -4.37 -6.05 16.42
C VAL A 619 -4.62 -5.51 15.01
N LEU A 620 -4.32 -4.24 14.74
CA LEU A 620 -4.66 -3.58 13.47
C LEU A 620 -3.46 -3.42 12.51
N SER A 621 -2.47 -4.30 12.59
CA SER A 621 -1.26 -4.23 11.74
C SER A 621 -1.51 -4.64 10.28
N GLY A 622 -2.55 -5.43 10.02
CA GLY A 622 -3.01 -5.86 8.70
C GLY A 622 -4.23 -6.78 8.79
N PHE A 623 -4.84 -7.11 7.65
CA PHE A 623 -6.01 -8.00 7.56
C PHE A 623 -5.84 -9.32 8.33
N GLY A 624 -4.76 -10.07 8.05
CA GLY A 624 -4.51 -11.37 8.71
C GLY A 624 -4.39 -11.28 10.23
N ALA A 625 -3.68 -10.27 10.75
CA ALA A 625 -3.56 -10.05 12.19
C ALA A 625 -4.90 -9.69 12.84
N ALA A 626 -5.70 -8.84 12.20
CA ALA A 626 -7.02 -8.48 12.72
C ALA A 626 -7.96 -9.71 12.80
N GLU A 627 -7.91 -10.58 11.79
CA GLU A 627 -8.64 -11.85 11.79
C GLU A 627 -8.21 -12.79 12.93
N GLU A 628 -6.91 -13.01 13.10
CA GLU A 628 -6.36 -13.83 14.21
C GLU A 628 -6.76 -13.29 15.60
N TRP A 629 -6.84 -11.97 15.74
CA TRP A 629 -7.24 -11.31 16.98
C TRP A 629 -8.75 -11.21 17.19
N GLY A 630 -9.58 -11.43 16.16
CA GLY A 630 -11.04 -11.31 16.22
C GLY A 630 -11.64 -12.05 17.42
N ARG A 631 -11.28 -13.33 17.60
CA ARG A 631 -11.77 -14.13 18.73
C ARG A 631 -11.34 -13.60 20.10
N ARG A 632 -10.13 -13.06 20.23
CA ARG A 632 -9.63 -12.49 21.50
C ARG A 632 -10.36 -11.19 21.83
N VAL A 633 -10.57 -10.33 20.83
CA VAL A 633 -11.35 -9.09 20.96
C VAL A 633 -12.81 -9.40 21.34
N ALA A 634 -13.42 -10.41 20.72
CA ALA A 634 -14.77 -10.87 21.06
C ALA A 634 -14.91 -11.36 22.52
N VAL A 635 -13.94 -12.12 23.03
CA VAL A 635 -13.91 -12.56 24.45
C VAL A 635 -13.88 -11.37 25.42
N VAL A 636 -13.13 -10.32 25.09
CA VAL A 636 -13.08 -9.08 25.89
C VAL A 636 -14.39 -8.29 25.81
N LEU A 637 -14.95 -8.14 24.60
CA LEU A 637 -16.20 -7.40 24.40
C LEU A 637 -17.40 -8.08 25.06
N LYS A 638 -17.43 -9.42 25.12
CA LYS A 638 -18.49 -10.19 25.78
C LYS A 638 -18.85 -9.64 27.17
N GLY A 639 -17.86 -9.48 28.06
CA GLY A 639 -18.12 -9.05 29.44
C GLY A 639 -18.66 -7.62 29.55
N GLU A 640 -18.22 -6.73 28.65
CA GLU A 640 -18.74 -5.36 28.58
C GLU A 640 -20.16 -5.31 27.98
N VAL A 641 -20.46 -6.14 26.98
CA VAL A 641 -21.81 -6.26 26.38
C VAL A 641 -22.80 -6.83 27.39
N GLU A 642 -22.47 -7.93 28.08
CA GLU A 642 -23.33 -8.53 29.12
C GLU A 642 -23.61 -7.54 30.25
N ARG A 643 -22.60 -6.78 30.70
CA ARG A 643 -22.76 -5.71 31.68
C ARG A 643 -23.73 -4.63 31.21
N VAL A 644 -23.52 -4.07 30.01
CA VAL A 644 -24.35 -2.96 29.50
C VAL A 644 -25.79 -3.41 29.20
N LEU A 645 -26.01 -4.64 28.72
CA LEU A 645 -27.35 -5.21 28.57
C LEU A 645 -28.06 -5.37 29.92
N GLY A 646 -27.34 -5.76 30.97
CA GLY A 646 -27.87 -5.84 32.33
C GLY A 646 -28.36 -4.48 32.85
N GLU A 647 -27.55 -3.43 32.72
CA GLU A 647 -27.93 -2.08 33.15
C GLU A 647 -29.05 -1.48 32.27
N LEU A 648 -29.04 -1.70 30.96
CA LEU A 648 -30.15 -1.33 30.08
C LEU A 648 -31.46 -2.01 30.48
N GLY A 649 -31.43 -3.28 30.91
CA GLY A 649 -32.60 -3.97 31.44
C GLY A 649 -33.20 -3.29 32.68
N ARG A 650 -32.35 -2.68 33.53
CA ARG A 650 -32.79 -1.91 34.71
C ARG A 650 -33.38 -0.55 34.32
N VAL A 651 -32.81 0.12 33.32
CA VAL A 651 -33.40 1.35 32.75
C VAL A 651 -34.78 1.06 32.15
N VAL A 652 -34.91 -0.01 31.38
CA VAL A 652 -36.20 -0.45 30.81
C VAL A 652 -37.23 -0.74 31.89
N ALA A 653 -36.86 -1.45 32.96
CA ALA A 653 -37.75 -1.71 34.10
C ALA A 653 -38.23 -0.41 34.77
N HIS A 654 -37.32 0.54 35.00
CA HIS A 654 -37.66 1.85 35.59
C HIS A 654 -38.53 2.70 34.65
N GLU A 655 -38.29 2.67 33.33
CA GLU A 655 -39.17 3.32 32.34
C GLU A 655 -40.59 2.72 32.34
N HIS A 656 -40.73 1.41 32.60
CA HIS A 656 -42.04 0.76 32.74
C HIS A 656 -42.77 1.14 34.03
N GLU A 657 -42.06 1.30 35.16
CA GLU A 657 -42.65 1.73 36.44
C GLU A 657 -43.07 3.20 36.43
N GLY A 658 -42.27 4.08 35.79
CA GLY A 658 -42.51 5.53 35.77
C GLY A 658 -43.47 6.05 34.70
N ASN A 659 -43.89 5.21 33.73
CA ASN A 659 -44.70 5.62 32.59
C ASN A 659 -46.02 4.83 32.53
N GLU A 660 -47.16 5.48 32.81
CA GLU A 660 -48.49 4.85 32.76
C GLU A 660 -48.84 4.24 31.39
N GLY A 661 -48.12 4.62 30.32
CA GLY A 661 -48.25 4.02 28.99
C GLY A 661 -47.41 2.76 28.75
N GLY A 662 -46.52 2.37 29.67
CA GLY A 662 -45.69 1.17 29.60
C GLY A 662 -44.76 1.08 28.37
N LYS A 663 -44.44 2.21 27.71
CA LYS A 663 -43.62 2.24 26.50
C LYS A 663 -42.18 2.63 26.83
N VAL A 664 -41.27 1.70 26.55
CA VAL A 664 -39.82 1.92 26.52
C VAL A 664 -39.49 3.04 25.54
N SER A 665 -38.56 3.93 25.91
CA SER A 665 -38.13 5.02 25.05
C SER A 665 -37.47 4.49 23.78
N ARG A 666 -37.64 5.21 22.67
CA ARG A 666 -37.10 4.80 21.38
C ARG A 666 -35.57 4.68 21.42
N GLU A 667 -34.92 5.61 22.11
CA GLU A 667 -33.48 5.71 22.30
C GLU A 667 -32.95 4.52 23.10
N THR A 668 -33.64 4.17 24.19
CA THR A 668 -33.32 3.02 25.05
C THR A 668 -33.44 1.70 24.27
N LYS A 669 -34.47 1.55 23.45
CA LYS A 669 -34.60 0.40 22.53
C LYS A 669 -33.50 0.38 21.48
N GLU A 670 -33.23 1.50 20.82
CA GLU A 670 -32.24 1.63 19.75
C GLU A 670 -30.81 1.32 20.24
N ALA A 671 -30.44 1.81 21.43
CA ALA A 671 -29.19 1.45 22.09
C ALA A 671 -29.14 -0.05 22.44
N GLY A 672 -30.24 -0.62 22.96
CA GLY A 672 -30.36 -2.05 23.21
C GLY A 672 -30.14 -2.89 21.96
N ASP A 673 -30.75 -2.52 20.83
CA ASP A 673 -30.59 -3.23 19.56
C ASP A 673 -29.14 -3.16 19.04
N TRP A 674 -28.43 -2.03 19.18
CA TRP A 674 -27.00 -1.93 18.84
C TRP A 674 -26.09 -2.76 19.76
N VAL A 675 -26.31 -2.75 21.07
CA VAL A 675 -25.52 -3.52 22.03
C VAL A 675 -25.73 -5.03 21.79
N LYS A 676 -26.97 -5.45 21.48
CA LYS A 676 -27.27 -6.82 21.04
C LYS A 676 -26.59 -7.16 19.72
N ALA A 677 -26.60 -6.26 18.74
CA ALA A 677 -25.93 -6.49 17.46
C ALA A 677 -24.42 -6.77 17.65
N LEU A 678 -23.75 -6.03 18.53
CA LEU A 678 -22.36 -6.32 18.89
C LEU A 678 -22.19 -7.71 19.54
N GLY A 679 -23.12 -8.11 20.41
CA GLY A 679 -23.12 -9.43 21.04
C GLY A 679 -23.35 -10.58 20.05
N VAL A 680 -24.32 -10.44 19.14
CA VAL A 680 -24.57 -11.44 18.08
C VAL A 680 -23.41 -11.51 17.10
N ALA A 681 -22.79 -10.39 16.73
CA ALA A 681 -21.59 -10.38 15.88
C ALA A 681 -20.42 -11.17 16.51
N ALA A 682 -20.24 -11.08 17.83
CA ALA A 682 -19.23 -11.85 18.55
C ALA A 682 -19.53 -13.37 18.55
N GLU A 683 -20.80 -13.76 18.54
CA GLU A 683 -21.21 -15.16 18.39
C GLU A 683 -21.00 -15.63 16.94
N ALA A 684 -21.55 -14.91 15.95
CA ALA A 684 -21.46 -15.22 14.52
C ALA A 684 -20.03 -15.32 14.00
N ARG A 685 -19.20 -14.29 14.25
CA ARG A 685 -17.88 -14.14 13.62
C ARG A 685 -16.72 -14.72 14.44
N ALA A 686 -16.96 -15.13 15.68
CA ALA A 686 -15.91 -15.62 16.58
C ALA A 686 -16.31 -16.80 17.50
N GLY A 687 -17.56 -17.28 17.43
CA GLY A 687 -18.07 -18.35 18.27
C GLY A 687 -18.15 -17.98 19.75
N ILE A 688 -18.22 -16.70 20.09
CA ILE A 688 -18.27 -16.20 21.48
C ILE A 688 -19.70 -15.83 21.84
N LYS A 689 -20.44 -16.78 22.40
CA LYS A 689 -21.82 -16.58 22.87
C LYS A 689 -21.90 -15.53 23.98
N VAL A 690 -22.79 -14.56 23.81
CA VAL A 690 -23.06 -13.44 24.73
C VAL A 690 -24.47 -13.58 25.29
N VAL A 691 -24.64 -13.52 26.61
CA VAL A 691 -25.96 -13.67 27.25
C VAL A 691 -26.79 -12.40 27.08
N GLY A 692 -28.02 -12.55 26.60
CA GLY A 692 -28.99 -11.45 26.42
C GLY A 692 -28.95 -10.75 25.05
N ALA A 693 -28.09 -11.19 24.13
CA ALA A 693 -27.97 -10.69 22.75
C ALA A 693 -29.10 -11.22 21.82
#